data_AF-A0A9W8Y3U2-F1
#
_entry.id   AF-A0A9W8Y3U2-F1
#
_cell.length_a   1.000
_cell.length_b   1.000
_cell.length_c   1.000
_cell.angle_alpha   90.00
_cell.angle_beta   90.00
_cell.angle_gamma   90.00
#
_symmetry.space_group_name_H-M   'P 1'
#
loop_
_entity.id
_entity.type
_entity.pdbx_description
1 polymer ?
#
loop_
_entity_poly.entity_id
_entity_poly.type
_entity_poly.pdbx_seq_one_letter_code
_entity_poly.pdbx_strand_id
1 'polypeptide(L)'
;MSASKLDPHRPANRRRETREAYKSQTAFLQSSGNPGAGVEKIYAGIAVAQKDNGVHQIALALHDGTYCLDCDLIHVPSDKDNSTSSTSSESGSGVATPASFQSIPDDFAKAVLKKLSSFRTTRLSKTMGAGMTEEVAALCPQLAALLWSELDIVPFIFGPNPYSKRDQSSMDVDEEADYMSRKTVKQFDLNGLVPIVCGHRHVVAVDCEGRALITNLESYEDTVRLDTTWAATMKYAESLKKNKTKIAFFNSTPQGGGVALMRHALIRFLRLLGGVDCKWYVPYGKPAIFRITKDNHNILQGVAKHGERLTAEKIEELDGWVKREAKQCRWLDFGGPLASREQGGADVIIVDDPQMPSLVKIAKEQDPTRPVIFRSHIQVRADLADQEGTPTAEVWNWVWNNVKDCNVFVSHPVRAFVPKNVTPKKVGYLPATTDWKDGLNKHMKDWDNFYYMHLFGSQCFQAGMRVLAYPTREYIIQIARFDPAKGIPDVIASYAEFRREYMKDKPIEDIPQLCIAGHGAVDDPDATRIYAETLELLTTDEYKEFKEDVVVMRVGASDQILNALMHSAHVALQMSTREGFEVKVSEALHHGVPIIATRAGGIPLQVQDGKSGFLVEPGDYKAVAKHLRDLFTDPQLYADMSAFAEHNISDEVSTVGNALSWLYLADTLAQGEKIEPDSKWINDMAREKTGLPYLPDEVRLPRNVESLKLSQ
;
A
#
# COMPACT_ATOMS: atom_id res chain seq x y z
N MET A 1 -34.07 8.35 4.19
CA MET A 1 -34.61 7.12 3.57
C MET A 1 -34.53 7.24 2.06
N SER A 2 -33.40 6.86 1.48
CA SER A 2 -33.26 6.40 0.09
C SER A 2 -32.05 5.47 0.11
N ALA A 3 -32.31 4.18 0.29
CA ALA A 3 -31.28 3.16 0.38
C ALA A 3 -30.50 3.09 -0.93
N SER A 4 -29.17 3.14 -0.83
CA SER A 4 -28.28 2.76 -1.91
C SER A 4 -28.56 1.31 -2.27
N LYS A 5 -28.86 1.05 -3.55
CA LYS A 5 -28.92 -0.30 -4.10
C LYS A 5 -27.48 -0.76 -4.35
N LEU A 6 -26.83 -1.24 -3.30
CA LEU A 6 -25.66 -2.11 -3.42
C LEU A 6 -26.16 -3.54 -3.19
N ASP A 7 -25.90 -4.38 -4.18
CA ASP A 7 -26.35 -5.77 -4.31
C ASP A 7 -25.84 -6.66 -3.15
N PRO A 8 -26.71 -7.21 -2.27
CA PRO A 8 -26.32 -7.84 -1.02
C PRO A 8 -25.93 -9.34 -1.12
N HIS A 9 -25.76 -9.92 -2.31
CA HIS A 9 -25.57 -11.38 -2.49
C HIS A 9 -24.19 -11.85 -3.00
N ARG A 10 -23.11 -11.07 -2.85
CA ARG A 10 -21.88 -11.25 -3.66
C ARG A 10 -20.61 -11.97 -3.13
N PRO A 11 -20.41 -12.40 -1.86
CA PRO A 11 -19.07 -12.89 -1.47
C PRO A 11 -18.78 -14.37 -1.76
N ALA A 12 -19.70 -15.30 -1.48
CA ALA A 12 -19.42 -16.75 -1.59
C ALA A 12 -19.41 -17.30 -3.03
N ASN A 13 -20.19 -16.70 -3.94
CA ASN A 13 -20.30 -17.18 -5.33
C ASN A 13 -19.08 -16.84 -6.17
N ARG A 14 -18.36 -15.74 -5.88
CA ARG A 14 -17.26 -15.26 -6.73
C ARG A 14 -16.14 -16.28 -6.89
N ARG A 15 -15.75 -16.97 -5.81
CA ARG A 15 -14.65 -17.98 -5.79
C ARG A 15 -15.05 -19.30 -6.44
N ARG A 16 -16.32 -19.70 -6.32
CA ARG A 16 -16.90 -20.84 -7.05
C ARG A 16 -17.03 -20.55 -8.54
N GLU A 17 -17.50 -19.36 -8.90
CA GLU A 17 -17.57 -18.87 -10.28
C GLU A 17 -16.19 -18.73 -10.92
N THR A 18 -15.15 -18.30 -10.19
CA THR A 18 -13.76 -18.31 -10.72
C THR A 18 -13.30 -19.72 -11.06
N ARG A 19 -13.69 -20.73 -10.26
CA ARG A 19 -13.34 -22.15 -10.48
C ARG A 19 -14.04 -22.75 -11.70
N GLU A 20 -15.30 -22.37 -11.96
CA GLU A 20 -16.07 -22.80 -13.13
C GLU A 20 -15.69 -22.03 -14.41
N ALA A 21 -15.48 -20.72 -14.33
CA ALA A 21 -14.94 -19.90 -15.40
C ALA A 21 -13.53 -20.38 -15.81
N TYR A 22 -12.71 -20.78 -14.85
CA TYR A 22 -11.39 -21.37 -15.08
C TYR A 22 -11.45 -22.67 -15.89
N LYS A 23 -12.38 -23.60 -15.59
CA LYS A 23 -12.57 -24.84 -16.39
C LYS A 23 -12.90 -24.56 -17.86
N SER A 24 -13.48 -23.40 -18.17
CA SER A 24 -13.82 -23.01 -19.54
C SER A 24 -12.68 -22.27 -20.29
N GLN A 25 -11.84 -21.51 -19.59
CA GLN A 25 -10.69 -20.79 -20.19
C GLN A 25 -9.38 -21.60 -20.20
N THR A 26 -9.28 -22.65 -19.38
CA THR A 26 -8.06 -23.49 -19.27
C THR A 26 -7.78 -24.39 -20.46
N ALA A 27 -8.71 -24.57 -21.39
CA ALA A 27 -8.44 -25.35 -22.58
C ALA A 27 -7.25 -24.79 -23.40
N PHE A 28 -6.92 -23.50 -23.27
CA PHE A 28 -5.82 -22.86 -24.00
C PHE A 28 -4.48 -22.79 -23.23
N LEU A 29 -4.51 -22.55 -21.91
CA LEU A 29 -3.29 -22.54 -21.07
C LEU A 29 -2.80 -23.95 -20.69
N GLN A 30 -3.71 -24.93 -20.55
CA GLN A 30 -3.34 -26.32 -20.24
C GLN A 30 -2.91 -27.14 -21.47
N SER A 31 -3.28 -26.74 -22.70
CA SER A 31 -2.81 -27.43 -23.91
C SER A 31 -1.31 -27.29 -24.15
N SER A 32 -0.69 -26.27 -23.56
CA SER A 32 0.76 -26.15 -23.43
C SER A 32 1.14 -26.52 -22.00
N GLY A 33 1.44 -27.79 -21.76
CA GLY A 33 1.87 -28.34 -20.46
C GLY A 33 3.21 -27.81 -19.95
N ASN A 34 3.45 -26.51 -20.05
CA ASN A 34 4.69 -25.85 -19.70
C ASN A 34 4.41 -24.70 -18.70
N PRO A 35 4.42 -24.97 -17.38
CA PRO A 35 4.36 -23.93 -16.36
C PRO A 35 5.49 -22.89 -16.43
N GLY A 36 6.48 -23.07 -17.32
CA GLY A 36 7.56 -22.12 -17.61
C GLY A 36 7.33 -21.20 -18.81
N ALA A 37 6.17 -21.22 -19.50
CA ALA A 37 5.90 -20.29 -20.58
C ALA A 37 5.68 -18.86 -20.03
N GLY A 38 6.58 -17.94 -20.36
CA GLY A 38 6.45 -16.53 -19.98
C GLY A 38 5.34 -15.85 -20.78
N VAL A 39 4.48 -15.11 -20.09
CA VAL A 39 3.55 -14.17 -20.72
C VAL A 39 4.36 -12.97 -21.22
N GLU A 40 4.20 -12.61 -22.49
CA GLU A 40 4.93 -11.49 -23.09
C GLU A 40 4.54 -10.17 -22.41
N LYS A 41 5.54 -9.38 -22.00
CA LYS A 41 5.34 -8.04 -21.44
C LYS A 41 5.34 -7.02 -22.56
N ILE A 42 4.31 -6.19 -22.64
CA ILE A 42 4.18 -5.13 -23.64
C ILE A 42 3.93 -3.78 -22.98
N TYR A 43 4.10 -2.72 -23.75
CA TYR A 43 3.90 -1.34 -23.32
C TYR A 43 3.03 -0.61 -24.33
N ALA A 44 2.12 0.21 -23.84
CA ALA A 44 1.20 0.96 -24.67
C ALA A 44 1.62 2.43 -24.77
N GLY A 45 1.27 3.07 -25.88
CA GLY A 45 1.32 4.50 -26.06
C GLY A 45 0.00 5.00 -26.62
N ILE A 46 -0.48 6.13 -26.08
CA ILE A 46 -1.79 6.71 -26.39
C ILE A 46 -1.58 8.17 -26.75
N ALA A 47 -2.06 8.59 -27.90
CA ALA A 47 -2.05 9.98 -28.34
C ALA A 47 -3.40 10.36 -28.95
N VAL A 48 -3.70 11.66 -28.98
CA VAL A 48 -4.93 12.18 -29.57
C VAL A 48 -4.64 13.36 -30.47
N ALA A 49 -5.26 13.38 -31.64
CA ALA A 49 -5.27 14.50 -32.55
C ALA A 49 -6.70 14.89 -32.88
N GLN A 50 -6.98 16.20 -32.93
CA GLN A 50 -8.27 16.71 -33.39
C GLN A 50 -8.20 16.96 -34.89
N LYS A 51 -9.09 16.33 -35.67
CA LYS A 51 -9.22 16.62 -37.10
C LYS A 51 -10.14 17.84 -37.33
N ASP A 52 -9.92 18.53 -38.45
CA ASP A 52 -10.70 19.69 -38.89
C ASP A 52 -12.21 19.42 -38.96
N ASN A 53 -12.60 18.15 -39.12
CA ASN A 53 -13.99 17.70 -39.22
C ASN A 53 -14.67 17.50 -37.85
N GLY A 54 -14.05 17.94 -36.74
CA GLY A 54 -14.62 17.75 -35.41
C GLY A 54 -14.66 16.27 -34.96
N VAL A 55 -13.71 15.46 -35.39
CA VAL A 55 -13.55 14.06 -34.93
C VAL A 55 -12.21 13.96 -34.19
N HIS A 56 -12.23 13.37 -33.00
CA HIS A 56 -11.00 13.02 -32.29
C HIS A 56 -10.47 11.71 -32.84
N GLN A 57 -9.21 11.71 -33.28
CA GLN A 57 -8.47 10.50 -33.61
C GLN A 57 -7.61 10.11 -32.44
N ILE A 58 -7.83 8.91 -31.94
CA ILE A 58 -7.08 8.31 -30.85
C ILE A 58 -6.15 7.27 -31.46
N ALA A 59 -4.85 7.46 -31.31
CA ALA A 59 -3.90 6.44 -31.67
C ALA A 59 -3.51 5.61 -30.46
N LEU A 60 -3.47 4.29 -30.64
CA LEU A 60 -2.96 3.33 -29.68
C LEU A 60 -1.82 2.54 -30.34
N ALA A 61 -0.62 2.63 -29.80
CA ALA A 61 0.54 1.85 -30.22
C ALA A 61 0.94 0.84 -29.12
N LEU A 62 1.28 -0.38 -29.52
CA LEU A 62 1.72 -1.45 -28.61
C LEU A 62 3.14 -1.88 -28.95
N HIS A 63 3.99 -2.03 -27.95
CA HIS A 63 5.43 -2.20 -28.12
C HIS A 63 5.98 -3.28 -27.17
N ASP A 64 6.85 -4.18 -27.64
CA ASP A 64 7.47 -5.24 -26.82
C ASP A 64 8.77 -4.79 -26.10
N GLY A 65 9.23 -3.59 -26.41
CA GLY A 65 10.48 -3.00 -25.94
C GLY A 65 11.49 -2.75 -27.06
N THR A 66 11.36 -3.46 -28.18
CA THR A 66 12.18 -3.30 -29.39
C THR A 66 11.34 -2.91 -30.62
N TYR A 67 10.21 -3.55 -30.84
CA TYR A 67 9.35 -3.39 -32.00
C TYR A 67 7.95 -2.92 -31.63
N CYS A 68 7.36 -2.12 -32.51
CA CYS A 68 5.93 -1.86 -32.50
C CYS A 68 5.18 -3.09 -33.04
N LEU A 69 4.37 -3.69 -32.18
CA LEU A 69 3.63 -4.93 -32.43
C LEU A 69 2.27 -4.72 -33.10
N ASP A 70 1.65 -3.56 -32.85
CA ASP A 70 0.34 -3.17 -33.37
C ASP A 70 0.13 -1.66 -33.18
N CYS A 71 -0.53 -1.04 -34.15
CA CYS A 71 -0.99 0.35 -34.08
C CYS A 71 -2.44 0.40 -34.55
N ASP A 72 -3.30 1.07 -33.78
CA ASP A 72 -4.71 1.23 -34.11
C ASP A 72 -5.16 2.67 -33.98
N LEU A 73 -6.14 3.05 -34.81
CA LEU A 73 -6.75 4.37 -34.83
C LEU A 73 -8.23 4.24 -34.49
N ILE A 74 -8.63 4.80 -33.36
CA ILE A 74 -10.02 4.87 -32.92
C ILE A 74 -10.55 6.27 -33.21
N HIS A 75 -11.69 6.36 -33.90
CA HIS A 75 -12.36 7.63 -34.20
C HIS A 75 -13.54 7.84 -33.26
N VAL A 76 -13.55 8.97 -32.55
CA VAL A 76 -14.65 9.37 -31.65
C VAL A 76 -15.24 10.70 -32.11
N PRO A 77 -16.57 10.81 -32.36
CA PRO A 77 -17.22 12.06 -32.75
C PRO A 77 -17.05 13.17 -31.69
N SER A 78 -16.92 14.45 -32.09
CA SER A 78 -17.00 15.58 -31.14
C SER A 78 -18.43 16.11 -30.99
N ASP A 79 -18.77 16.64 -29.81
CA ASP A 79 -20.14 17.02 -29.41
C ASP A 79 -20.69 18.27 -30.12
N LYS A 80 -19.94 18.86 -31.06
CA LYS A 80 -20.30 20.16 -31.66
C LYS A 80 -21.43 20.12 -32.70
N ASP A 81 -21.94 18.95 -33.09
CA ASP A 81 -22.96 18.84 -34.14
C ASP A 81 -24.40 18.54 -33.65
N ASN A 82 -24.66 18.53 -32.34
CA ASN A 82 -26.04 18.37 -31.85
C ASN A 82 -26.81 19.68 -31.64
N SER A 83 -26.30 20.81 -32.14
CA SER A 83 -27.01 22.09 -32.12
C SER A 83 -27.03 22.77 -33.49
N THR A 84 -27.61 22.15 -34.52
CA THR A 84 -28.44 22.83 -35.54
C THR A 84 -28.85 21.88 -36.67
N SER A 85 -30.15 21.58 -36.77
CA SER A 85 -30.98 21.53 -37.99
C SER A 85 -32.01 20.38 -37.97
N SER A 86 -33.18 20.65 -37.39
CA SER A 86 -34.41 19.94 -37.77
C SER A 86 -35.52 20.95 -38.02
N THR A 87 -35.48 21.56 -39.21
CA THR A 87 -36.68 22.12 -39.85
C THR A 87 -37.09 21.18 -40.97
N SER A 88 -37.99 20.23 -40.67
CA SER A 88 -39.08 19.83 -41.55
C SER A 88 -40.03 18.86 -40.84
N SER A 89 -41.31 19.23 -40.95
CA SER A 89 -42.54 18.51 -40.65
C SER A 89 -42.55 17.01 -40.95
N GLU A 90 -43.04 16.21 -40.00
CA GLU A 90 -44.31 15.46 -40.14
C GLU A 90 -44.71 14.74 -38.85
N SER A 91 -46.01 14.60 -38.67
CA SER A 91 -46.75 14.18 -37.47
C SER A 91 -46.71 12.66 -37.20
N GLY A 92 -46.49 12.27 -35.95
CA GLY A 92 -46.76 10.90 -35.49
C GLY A 92 -46.53 10.73 -33.98
N SER A 93 -47.60 10.51 -33.23
CA SER A 93 -47.59 10.24 -31.79
C SER A 93 -47.04 8.84 -31.49
N GLY A 94 -45.93 8.75 -30.76
CA GLY A 94 -45.41 7.51 -30.21
C GLY A 94 -44.38 7.80 -29.10
N VAL A 95 -44.67 7.35 -27.88
CA VAL A 95 -43.79 7.50 -26.72
C VAL A 95 -42.53 6.68 -26.96
N ALA A 96 -41.39 7.34 -27.16
CA ALA A 96 -40.07 6.73 -27.17
C ALA A 96 -39.28 7.21 -25.94
N THR A 97 -38.83 6.25 -25.13
CA THR A 97 -37.96 6.44 -23.97
C THR A 97 -36.64 7.11 -24.39
N PRO A 98 -36.09 8.10 -23.66
CA PRO A 98 -34.86 8.76 -24.09
C PRO A 98 -33.66 7.82 -23.93
N ALA A 99 -32.91 7.62 -25.01
CA ALA A 99 -31.57 7.04 -24.94
C ALA A 99 -30.68 7.98 -24.09
N SER A 100 -30.01 7.41 -23.10
CA SER A 100 -29.11 8.11 -22.18
C SER A 100 -27.94 8.75 -22.94
N PHE A 101 -27.80 10.07 -22.84
CA PHE A 101 -26.60 10.82 -23.26
C PHE A 101 -25.40 10.33 -22.43
N GLN A 102 -24.42 9.67 -23.06
CA GLN A 102 -23.10 9.39 -22.49
C GLN A 102 -22.10 10.42 -23.07
N SER A 103 -21.19 10.91 -22.23
CA SER A 103 -20.22 11.95 -22.60
C SER A 103 -19.01 11.37 -23.38
N ILE A 104 -18.43 12.14 -24.30
CA ILE A 104 -17.27 11.75 -25.12
C ILE A 104 -16.09 11.17 -24.31
N PRO A 105 -15.70 11.73 -23.14
CA PRO A 105 -14.61 11.16 -22.34
C PRO A 105 -14.85 9.71 -21.91
N ASP A 106 -16.10 9.32 -21.64
CA ASP A 106 -16.42 7.96 -21.23
C ASP A 106 -16.32 6.98 -22.40
N ASP A 107 -16.73 7.40 -23.59
CA ASP A 107 -16.62 6.58 -24.80
C ASP A 107 -15.17 6.44 -25.24
N PHE A 108 -14.35 7.50 -25.08
CA PHE A 108 -12.90 7.45 -25.26
C PHE A 108 -12.27 6.39 -24.35
N ALA A 109 -12.51 6.47 -23.03
CA ALA A 109 -11.91 5.57 -22.08
C ALA A 109 -12.33 4.11 -22.32
N LYS A 110 -13.63 3.86 -22.54
CA LYS A 110 -14.15 2.52 -22.83
C LYS A 110 -13.53 1.92 -24.09
N ALA A 111 -13.35 2.71 -25.15
CA ALA A 111 -12.76 2.22 -26.39
C ALA A 111 -11.30 1.77 -26.19
N VAL A 112 -10.49 2.58 -25.50
CA VAL A 112 -9.10 2.24 -25.17
C VAL A 112 -9.03 0.98 -24.30
N LEU A 113 -9.82 0.91 -23.22
CA LEU A 113 -9.84 -0.24 -22.32
C LEU A 113 -10.26 -1.53 -23.04
N LYS A 114 -11.29 -1.45 -23.89
CA LYS A 114 -11.78 -2.58 -24.67
C LYS A 114 -10.70 -3.11 -25.62
N LYS A 115 -9.99 -2.22 -26.31
CA LYS A 115 -8.93 -2.60 -27.25
C LYS A 115 -7.76 -3.27 -26.53
N LEU A 116 -7.27 -2.67 -25.43
CA LEU A 116 -6.20 -3.24 -24.61
C LEU A 116 -6.59 -4.61 -24.03
N SER A 117 -7.82 -4.74 -23.53
CA SER A 117 -8.35 -6.01 -23.01
C SER A 117 -8.48 -7.09 -24.10
N SER A 118 -8.88 -6.71 -25.31
CA SER A 118 -8.97 -7.62 -26.45
C SER A 118 -7.59 -8.13 -26.87
N PHE A 119 -6.59 -7.25 -26.91
CA PHE A 119 -5.22 -7.59 -27.26
C PHE A 119 -4.62 -8.58 -26.26
N ARG A 120 -4.74 -8.26 -24.97
CA ARG A 120 -4.39 -9.10 -23.82
C ARG A 120 -4.89 -10.53 -23.96
N THR A 121 -6.16 -10.70 -24.35
CA THR A 121 -6.80 -12.01 -24.44
C THR A 121 -6.38 -12.77 -25.70
N THR A 122 -6.20 -12.05 -26.82
CA THR A 122 -5.90 -12.66 -28.13
C THR A 122 -4.44 -13.10 -28.23
N ARG A 123 -3.50 -12.31 -27.68
CA ARG A 123 -2.06 -12.57 -27.77
C ARG A 123 -1.44 -13.16 -26.51
N LEU A 124 -2.22 -13.34 -25.44
CA LEU A 124 -1.73 -13.80 -24.14
C LEU A 124 -0.53 -12.96 -23.66
N SER A 125 -0.73 -11.65 -23.57
CA SER A 125 0.29 -10.67 -23.20
C SER A 125 -0.20 -9.74 -22.08
N LYS A 126 0.75 -9.25 -21.27
CA LYS A 126 0.51 -8.29 -20.17
C LYS A 126 1.03 -6.93 -20.58
N THR A 127 0.13 -5.95 -20.69
CA THR A 127 0.54 -4.55 -20.79
C THR A 127 1.00 -4.08 -19.42
N MET A 128 2.27 -3.72 -19.27
CA MET A 128 2.86 -3.29 -17.99
C MET A 128 2.61 -1.81 -17.71
N GLY A 129 2.71 -0.97 -18.74
CA GLY A 129 2.50 0.47 -18.63
C GLY A 129 1.94 1.08 -19.90
N ALA A 130 1.32 2.25 -19.76
CA ALA A 130 0.78 3.03 -20.86
C ALA A 130 1.22 4.49 -20.76
N GLY A 131 1.93 4.97 -21.78
CA GLY A 131 2.30 6.37 -21.92
C GLY A 131 1.21 7.15 -22.63
N MET A 132 0.87 8.33 -22.12
CA MET A 132 -0.10 9.22 -22.74
C MET A 132 0.43 10.64 -22.80
N THR A 133 -0.04 11.39 -23.79
CA THR A 133 0.28 12.82 -23.91
C THR A 133 -0.55 13.65 -22.93
N GLU A 134 -0.14 14.90 -22.68
CA GLU A 134 -0.90 15.82 -21.83
C GLU A 134 -2.29 16.13 -22.42
N GLU A 135 -2.44 16.11 -23.75
CA GLU A 135 -3.70 16.31 -24.45
C GLU A 135 -4.69 15.17 -24.17
N VAL A 136 -4.20 13.91 -24.14
CA VAL A 136 -5.03 12.76 -23.75
C VAL A 136 -5.49 12.91 -22.30
N ALA A 137 -4.58 13.27 -21.39
CA ALA A 137 -4.91 13.46 -19.98
C ALA A 137 -5.89 14.63 -19.76
N ALA A 138 -5.82 15.69 -20.58
CA ALA A 138 -6.76 16.80 -20.54
C ALA A 138 -8.14 16.44 -21.11
N LEU A 139 -8.19 15.66 -22.20
CA LEU A 139 -9.43 15.26 -22.85
C LEU A 139 -10.18 14.19 -22.03
N CYS A 140 -9.45 13.26 -21.42
CA CYS A 140 -10.00 12.14 -20.66
C CYS A 140 -9.25 11.93 -19.33
N PRO A 141 -9.46 12.80 -18.32
CA PRO A 141 -8.72 12.76 -17.04
C PRO A 141 -8.84 11.44 -16.27
N GLN A 142 -9.95 10.72 -16.44
CA GLN A 142 -10.24 9.45 -15.77
C GLN A 142 -9.48 8.24 -16.36
N LEU A 143 -8.96 8.36 -17.59
CA LEU A 143 -8.36 7.22 -18.30
C LEU A 143 -7.18 6.61 -17.53
N ALA A 144 -6.32 7.45 -16.97
CA ALA A 144 -5.15 6.98 -16.23
C ALA A 144 -5.56 6.10 -15.02
N ALA A 145 -6.49 6.59 -14.19
CA ALA A 145 -7.01 5.83 -13.06
C ALA A 145 -7.69 4.53 -13.50
N LEU A 146 -8.47 4.55 -14.60
CA LEU A 146 -9.13 3.36 -15.14
C LEU A 146 -8.16 2.31 -15.69
N LEU A 147 -7.08 2.72 -16.36
CA LEU A 147 -6.04 1.80 -16.83
C LEU A 147 -5.42 1.03 -15.66
N TRP A 148 -5.21 1.70 -14.54
CA TRP A 148 -4.68 1.09 -13.33
C TRP A 148 -5.70 0.18 -12.62
N SER A 149 -6.93 0.66 -12.42
CA SER A 149 -7.96 -0.08 -11.66
C SER A 149 -8.55 -1.27 -12.42
N GLU A 150 -8.72 -1.15 -13.75
CA GLU A 150 -9.41 -2.17 -14.56
C GLU A 150 -8.48 -3.13 -15.27
N LEU A 151 -7.29 -2.68 -15.68
CA LEU A 151 -6.34 -3.48 -16.48
C LEU A 151 -4.97 -3.66 -15.82
N ASP A 152 -4.77 -3.06 -14.64
CA ASP A 152 -3.50 -3.11 -13.92
C ASP A 152 -2.31 -2.67 -14.81
N ILE A 153 -2.52 -1.53 -15.48
CA ILE A 153 -1.52 -0.88 -16.34
C ILE A 153 -1.07 0.39 -15.64
N VAL A 154 0.25 0.58 -15.46
CA VAL A 154 0.79 1.82 -14.87
C VAL A 154 0.73 2.95 -15.91
N PRO A 155 -0.09 4.00 -15.71
CA PRO A 155 -0.23 5.09 -16.66
C PRO A 155 0.85 6.14 -16.44
N PHE A 156 1.45 6.66 -17.50
CA PHE A 156 2.43 7.74 -17.46
C PHE A 156 2.00 8.90 -18.33
N ILE A 157 1.96 10.11 -17.77
CA ILE A 157 1.73 11.33 -18.55
C ILE A 157 3.08 11.93 -18.91
N PHE A 158 3.30 12.12 -20.21
CA PHE A 158 4.51 12.72 -20.74
C PHE A 158 4.21 14.07 -21.36
N GLY A 159 5.05 15.06 -21.02
CA GLY A 159 5.02 16.35 -21.67
C GLY A 159 5.32 16.29 -23.17
N PRO A 160 4.96 17.34 -23.91
CA PRO A 160 5.02 17.40 -25.36
C PRO A 160 6.43 17.10 -25.87
N ASN A 161 6.51 16.44 -27.03
CA ASN A 161 7.78 16.10 -27.65
C ASN A 161 8.63 17.38 -27.87
N PRO A 162 9.87 17.50 -27.35
CA PRO A 162 10.70 18.68 -27.59
C PRO A 162 11.01 18.91 -29.08
N TYR A 163 10.89 17.89 -29.92
CA TYR A 163 11.00 18.00 -31.38
C TYR A 163 9.73 18.56 -32.06
N SER A 164 8.56 18.51 -31.40
CA SER A 164 7.29 19.04 -31.95
C SER A 164 7.28 20.55 -32.16
N LYS A 165 8.13 21.31 -31.45
CA LYS A 165 8.23 22.77 -31.60
C LYS A 165 9.13 23.23 -32.76
N ARG A 166 9.94 22.34 -33.34
CA ARG A 166 10.86 22.71 -34.44
C ARG A 166 10.35 22.30 -35.82
N ASP A 167 9.59 21.21 -35.92
CA ASP A 167 8.93 20.74 -37.14
C ASP A 167 7.45 20.47 -36.84
N GLN A 168 6.60 21.50 -36.93
CA GLN A 168 5.15 21.37 -36.74
C GLN A 168 4.42 20.70 -37.92
N SER A 169 5.13 20.13 -38.90
CA SER A 169 4.53 19.73 -40.18
C SER A 169 4.58 18.25 -40.55
N SER A 170 4.89 17.28 -39.66
CA SER A 170 4.97 15.89 -40.14
C SER A 170 4.78 14.72 -39.17
N MET A 171 4.47 14.90 -37.87
CA MET A 171 4.30 13.73 -36.99
C MET A 171 2.82 13.36 -36.92
N ASP A 172 2.47 12.22 -37.51
CA ASP A 172 1.13 11.67 -37.43
C ASP A 172 0.84 11.16 -36.00
N VAL A 173 -0.45 11.12 -35.64
CA VAL A 173 -0.90 10.78 -34.27
C VAL A 173 -0.47 9.38 -33.82
N ASP A 174 -0.30 8.45 -34.76
CA ASP A 174 0.23 7.10 -34.54
C ASP A 174 1.73 7.09 -34.25
N GLU A 175 2.53 7.91 -34.93
CA GLU A 175 3.94 8.12 -34.60
C GLU A 175 4.11 8.70 -33.20
N GLU A 176 3.21 9.60 -32.79
CA GLU A 176 3.20 10.14 -31.42
C GLU A 176 2.86 9.07 -30.39
N ALA A 177 1.86 8.22 -30.65
CA ALA A 177 1.52 7.10 -29.80
C ALA A 177 2.69 6.11 -29.68
N ASP A 178 3.37 5.75 -30.77
CA ASP A 178 4.56 4.89 -30.72
C ASP A 178 5.73 5.57 -29.97
N TYR A 179 5.87 6.89 -30.09
CA TYR A 179 6.83 7.62 -29.27
C TYR A 179 6.51 7.56 -27.77
N MET A 180 5.22 7.61 -27.39
CA MET A 180 4.78 7.45 -26.00
C MET A 180 5.03 6.03 -25.47
N SER A 181 4.80 4.99 -26.28
CA SER A 181 5.06 3.61 -25.90
C SER A 181 6.55 3.41 -25.56
N ARG A 182 7.46 3.95 -26.39
CA ARG A 182 8.92 3.91 -26.16
C ARG A 182 9.37 4.71 -24.94
N LYS A 183 8.75 5.87 -24.67
CA LYS A 183 9.00 6.61 -23.41
C LYS A 183 8.58 5.79 -22.19
N THR A 184 7.50 5.03 -22.31
CA THR A 184 6.97 4.17 -21.25
C THR A 184 7.93 3.02 -20.95
N VAL A 185 8.45 2.33 -21.96
CA VAL A 185 9.47 1.27 -21.80
C VAL A 185 10.63 1.76 -20.92
N LYS A 186 11.09 3.00 -21.13
CA LYS A 186 12.21 3.60 -20.38
C LYS A 186 11.90 3.91 -18.90
N GLN A 187 10.65 3.83 -18.46
CA GLN A 187 10.28 4.02 -17.05
C GLN A 187 10.40 2.74 -16.23
N PHE A 188 10.61 1.57 -16.86
CA PHE A 188 10.70 0.29 -16.17
C PHE A 188 12.14 -0.21 -16.12
N ASP A 189 12.48 -0.92 -15.03
CA ASP A 189 13.74 -1.63 -14.88
C ASP A 189 13.72 -2.99 -15.61
N LEU A 190 14.83 -3.74 -15.51
CA LEU A 190 14.95 -5.08 -16.13
C LEU A 190 13.97 -6.11 -15.55
N ASN A 191 13.42 -5.89 -14.36
CA ASN A 191 12.42 -6.75 -13.74
C ASN A 191 10.99 -6.37 -14.16
N GLY A 192 10.81 -5.24 -14.86
CA GLY A 192 9.51 -4.68 -15.19
C GLY A 192 8.87 -3.95 -14.00
N LEU A 193 9.68 -3.38 -13.10
CA LEU A 193 9.25 -2.55 -11.99
C LEU A 193 9.58 -1.08 -12.28
N VAL A 194 8.78 -0.17 -11.73
CA VAL A 194 9.08 1.27 -11.79
C VAL A 194 10.11 1.59 -10.69
N PRO A 195 11.32 2.05 -11.04
CA PRO A 195 12.36 2.29 -10.05
C PRO A 195 12.00 3.51 -9.18
N ILE A 196 12.24 3.40 -7.88
CA ILE A 196 12.11 4.52 -6.96
C ILE A 196 13.36 5.39 -7.07
N VAL A 197 13.16 6.68 -7.35
CA VAL A 197 14.24 7.65 -7.55
C VAL A 197 14.17 8.72 -6.46
N CYS A 198 15.33 9.16 -5.97
CA CYS A 198 15.45 10.35 -5.13
C CYS A 198 15.95 11.52 -5.98
N GLY A 199 15.20 12.61 -6.01
CA GLY A 199 15.50 13.82 -6.75
C GLY A 199 16.47 14.75 -6.02
N HIS A 200 16.45 16.04 -6.40
CA HIS A 200 17.27 17.07 -5.76
C HIS A 200 17.02 17.13 -4.24
N ARG A 201 18.10 17.25 -3.46
CA ARG A 201 18.08 17.20 -1.97
C ARG A 201 17.53 15.90 -1.38
N HIS A 202 17.52 14.82 -2.16
CA HIS A 202 16.99 13.52 -1.76
C HIS A 202 15.52 13.55 -1.37
N VAL A 203 14.74 14.38 -2.08
CA VAL A 203 13.29 14.27 -2.06
C VAL A 203 12.91 12.98 -2.79
N VAL A 204 12.06 12.15 -2.18
CA VAL A 204 11.56 10.95 -2.84
C VAL A 204 10.63 11.35 -3.99
N ALA A 205 10.97 10.91 -5.20
CA ALA A 205 10.18 11.14 -6.41
C ALA A 205 8.99 10.16 -6.49
N VAL A 206 8.09 10.23 -5.50
CA VAL A 206 6.87 9.41 -5.45
C VAL A 206 6.16 9.46 -6.81
N ASP A 207 5.74 8.30 -7.33
CA ASP A 207 5.08 8.16 -8.64
C ASP A 207 5.82 8.85 -9.80
N CYS A 208 7.15 8.73 -9.84
CA CYS A 208 7.99 9.37 -10.86
C CYS A 208 7.82 10.88 -10.95
N GLU A 209 7.75 11.55 -9.79
CA GLU A 209 7.42 12.98 -9.64
C GLU A 209 5.98 13.33 -10.06
N GLY A 210 5.05 12.39 -9.87
CA GLY A 210 3.64 12.55 -10.24
C GLY A 210 3.35 12.31 -11.72
N ARG A 211 4.35 11.85 -12.50
CA ARG A 211 4.13 11.43 -13.90
C ARG A 211 3.34 10.14 -13.99
N ALA A 212 3.49 9.23 -13.01
CA ALA A 212 2.67 8.04 -12.93
C ALA A 212 1.35 8.36 -12.22
N LEU A 213 0.23 8.39 -12.94
CA LEU A 213 -1.07 8.82 -12.40
C LEU A 213 -1.99 7.62 -12.15
N ILE A 214 -1.68 6.80 -11.14
CA ILE A 214 -2.42 5.56 -10.86
C ILE A 214 -3.81 5.79 -10.24
N THR A 215 -4.08 6.98 -9.69
CA THR A 215 -5.32 7.30 -8.97
C THR A 215 -5.75 8.74 -9.24
N ASN A 216 -7.04 9.03 -9.08
CA ASN A 216 -7.60 10.39 -9.07
C ASN A 216 -8.30 10.68 -7.72
N LEU A 217 -8.83 11.90 -7.53
CA LEU A 217 -9.51 12.28 -6.28
C LEU A 217 -10.78 11.45 -6.02
N GLU A 218 -11.60 11.22 -7.05
CA GLU A 218 -12.81 10.39 -7.00
C GLU A 218 -12.50 8.96 -6.51
N SER A 219 -11.35 8.40 -6.90
CA SER A 219 -10.91 7.09 -6.40
C SER A 219 -10.73 7.06 -4.89
N TYR A 220 -10.29 8.15 -4.27
CA TYR A 220 -10.12 8.24 -2.82
C TYR A 220 -11.42 8.58 -2.09
N GLU A 221 -12.36 9.24 -2.76
CA GLU A 221 -13.71 9.47 -2.22
C GLU A 221 -14.40 8.13 -1.89
N ASP A 222 -14.22 7.12 -2.74
CA ASP A 222 -14.74 5.76 -2.53
C ASP A 222 -14.06 5.01 -1.37
N THR A 223 -12.97 5.53 -0.80
CA THR A 223 -12.19 4.82 0.24
C THR A 223 -12.62 5.14 1.66
N VAL A 224 -13.42 6.19 1.85
CA VAL A 224 -13.83 6.68 3.17
C VAL A 224 -15.23 7.27 3.12
N ARG A 225 -15.79 7.58 4.29
CA ARG A 225 -17.08 8.28 4.37
C ARG A 225 -16.93 9.75 3.95
N LEU A 226 -17.76 10.16 2.99
CA LEU A 226 -17.76 11.52 2.42
C LEU A 226 -18.14 12.60 3.43
N ASP A 227 -19.22 12.37 4.18
CA ASP A 227 -19.79 13.37 5.10
C ASP A 227 -18.96 13.58 6.37
N THR A 228 -18.02 12.68 6.66
CA THR A 228 -17.21 12.70 7.88
C THR A 228 -15.72 12.83 7.57
N THR A 229 -15.04 11.73 7.28
CA THR A 229 -13.58 11.68 7.13
C THR A 229 -13.12 12.55 5.96
N TRP A 230 -13.77 12.44 4.80
CA TRP A 230 -13.41 13.24 3.62
C TRP A 230 -13.64 14.74 3.86
N ALA A 231 -14.84 15.12 4.30
CA ALA A 231 -15.19 16.51 4.59
C ALA A 231 -14.24 17.16 5.62
N ALA A 232 -13.87 16.44 6.69
CA ALA A 232 -12.89 16.92 7.66
C ALA A 232 -11.50 17.09 7.04
N THR A 233 -11.07 16.15 6.19
CA THR A 233 -9.76 16.19 5.52
C THR A 233 -9.66 17.41 4.59
N MET A 234 -10.70 17.67 3.81
CA MET A 234 -10.73 18.78 2.86
C MET A 234 -10.66 20.15 3.55
N LYS A 235 -11.32 20.32 4.71
CA LYS A 235 -11.22 21.57 5.49
C LYS A 235 -9.77 21.92 5.84
N TYR A 236 -8.99 20.95 6.31
CA TYR A 236 -7.58 21.18 6.64
C TYR A 236 -6.71 21.35 5.39
N ALA A 237 -6.98 20.59 4.34
CA ALA A 237 -6.28 20.75 3.07
C ALA A 237 -6.46 22.16 2.49
N GLU A 238 -7.69 22.70 2.50
CA GLU A 238 -7.99 24.06 2.04
C GLU A 238 -7.30 25.14 2.90
N SER A 239 -7.29 24.96 4.22
CA SER A 239 -6.59 25.85 5.15
C SER A 239 -5.08 25.91 4.85
N LEU A 240 -4.44 24.75 4.71
CA LEU A 240 -3.01 24.64 4.39
C LEU A 240 -2.66 25.24 3.03
N LYS A 241 -3.51 25.02 2.01
CA LYS A 241 -3.36 25.64 0.68
C LYS A 241 -3.41 27.16 0.76
N LYS A 242 -4.39 27.70 1.49
CA LYS A 242 -4.56 29.14 1.68
C LYS A 242 -3.34 29.77 2.37
N ASN A 243 -2.80 29.08 3.37
CA ASN A 243 -1.65 29.55 4.15
C ASN A 243 -0.30 29.23 3.50
N LYS A 244 -0.28 28.47 2.39
CA LYS A 244 0.93 28.00 1.69
C LYS A 244 1.93 27.30 2.62
N THR A 245 1.40 26.53 3.57
CA THR A 245 2.20 25.86 4.60
C THR A 245 3.06 24.76 3.99
N LYS A 246 4.35 24.77 4.33
CA LYS A 246 5.33 23.77 3.88
C LYS A 246 5.54 22.68 4.92
N ILE A 247 5.36 21.43 4.52
CA ILE A 247 5.48 20.26 5.38
C ILE A 247 6.65 19.40 4.89
N ALA A 248 7.54 18.99 5.80
CA ALA A 248 8.66 18.11 5.49
C ALA A 248 8.64 16.83 6.35
N PHE A 249 8.51 15.68 5.69
CA PHE A 249 8.68 14.37 6.29
C PHE A 249 10.12 13.88 6.11
N PHE A 250 10.68 13.25 7.15
CA PHE A 250 11.98 12.59 7.11
C PHE A 250 11.87 11.15 7.60
N ASN A 251 12.40 10.20 6.83
CA ASN A 251 12.58 8.81 7.26
C ASN A 251 13.91 8.24 6.72
N SER A 252 14.23 7.00 7.05
CA SER A 252 15.53 6.38 6.72
C SER A 252 15.64 5.73 5.35
N THR A 253 14.53 5.38 4.68
CA THR A 253 14.53 4.66 3.40
C THR A 253 13.34 5.03 2.51
N PRO A 254 13.55 5.21 1.18
CA PRO A 254 12.46 5.46 0.23
C PRO A 254 11.74 4.19 -0.23
N GLN A 255 12.29 3.00 0.09
CA GLN A 255 11.79 1.70 -0.37
C GLN A 255 11.88 0.67 0.76
N GLY A 256 10.89 -0.22 0.82
CA GLY A 256 10.83 -1.28 1.81
C GLY A 256 10.33 -0.81 3.18
N GLY A 257 9.75 -1.75 3.94
CA GLY A 257 9.14 -1.48 5.24
C GLY A 257 7.76 -0.79 5.16
N GLY A 258 6.99 -0.87 6.24
CA GLY A 258 5.64 -0.29 6.30
C GLY A 258 5.61 1.24 6.20
N VAL A 259 6.65 1.92 6.71
CA VAL A 259 6.71 3.40 6.69
C VAL A 259 6.82 3.95 5.28
N ALA A 260 7.69 3.38 4.43
CA ALA A 260 7.85 3.84 3.06
C ALA A 260 6.54 3.69 2.25
N LEU A 261 5.86 2.55 2.38
CA LEU A 261 4.57 2.30 1.74
C LEU A 261 3.51 3.36 2.12
N MET A 262 3.37 3.63 3.43
CA MET A 262 2.48 4.68 3.93
C MET A 262 2.81 6.07 3.38
N ARG A 263 4.10 6.39 3.21
CA ARG A 263 4.55 7.70 2.73
C ARG A 263 4.35 7.87 1.22
N HIS A 264 4.55 6.82 0.42
CA HIS A 264 4.21 6.85 -1.00
C HIS A 264 2.72 7.17 -1.19
N ALA A 265 1.84 6.45 -0.49
CA ALA A 265 0.41 6.68 -0.53
C ALA A 265 0.00 8.10 -0.08
N LEU A 266 0.52 8.55 1.07
CA LEU A 266 0.21 9.87 1.59
C LEU A 266 0.63 10.99 0.62
N ILE A 267 1.87 10.95 0.13
CA ILE A 267 2.39 12.00 -0.76
C ILE A 267 1.65 11.98 -2.10
N ARG A 268 1.26 10.81 -2.62
CA ARG A 268 0.40 10.67 -3.80
C ARG A 268 -0.92 11.39 -3.61
N PHE A 269 -1.64 11.07 -2.53
CA PHE A 269 -2.93 11.69 -2.23
C PHE A 269 -2.80 13.22 -2.07
N LEU A 270 -1.81 13.70 -1.31
CA LEU A 270 -1.61 15.14 -1.09
C LEU A 270 -1.28 15.91 -2.37
N ARG A 271 -0.61 15.27 -3.34
CA ARG A 271 -0.36 15.87 -4.66
C ARG A 271 -1.64 16.00 -5.47
N LEU A 272 -2.52 15.00 -5.44
CA LEU A 272 -3.80 15.04 -6.14
C LEU A 272 -4.71 16.15 -5.62
N LEU A 273 -4.66 16.46 -4.31
CA LEU A 273 -5.40 17.59 -3.75
C LEU A 273 -4.98 18.92 -4.40
N GLY A 274 -3.74 19.04 -4.87
CA GLY A 274 -3.19 20.26 -5.46
C GLY A 274 -2.96 21.38 -4.43
N GLY A 275 -1.79 22.00 -4.45
CA GLY A 275 -1.48 23.19 -3.62
C GLY A 275 -1.11 22.92 -2.15
N VAL A 276 -1.10 21.67 -1.69
CA VAL A 276 -0.50 21.29 -0.40
C VAL A 276 0.99 21.04 -0.61
N ASP A 277 1.87 21.92 -0.08
CA ASP A 277 3.33 21.77 -0.23
C ASP A 277 3.87 20.80 0.83
N CYS A 278 3.78 19.51 0.54
CA CYS A 278 4.29 18.43 1.39
C CYS A 278 5.36 17.62 0.65
N LYS A 279 6.56 17.51 1.25
CA LYS A 279 7.70 16.79 0.68
C LYS A 279 8.24 15.76 1.66
N TRP A 280 8.78 14.69 1.09
CA TRP A 280 9.37 13.59 1.84
C TRP A 280 10.84 13.42 1.47
N TYR A 281 11.71 13.43 2.48
CA TYR A 281 13.16 13.41 2.36
C TYR A 281 13.75 12.15 2.99
N VAL A 282 14.79 11.60 2.36
CA VAL A 282 15.56 10.44 2.84
C VAL A 282 17.05 10.74 2.80
N PRO A 283 17.87 10.18 3.72
CA PRO A 283 19.32 10.29 3.62
C PRO A 283 19.88 9.36 2.53
N TYR A 284 21.17 9.50 2.22
CA TYR A 284 21.89 8.47 1.48
C TYR A 284 21.94 7.17 2.28
N GLY A 285 21.62 6.05 1.63
CA GLY A 285 21.67 4.74 2.26
C GLY A 285 23.11 4.29 2.52
N LYS A 286 23.45 4.04 3.80
CA LYS A 286 24.74 3.45 4.21
C LYS A 286 24.48 2.11 4.92
N PRO A 287 24.82 0.94 4.33
CA PRO A 287 24.54 -0.37 4.91
C PRO A 287 25.03 -0.56 6.35
N ALA A 288 26.19 -0.01 6.70
CA ALA A 288 26.72 -0.06 8.07
C ALA A 288 25.80 0.64 9.10
N ILE A 289 25.16 1.76 8.71
CA ILE A 289 24.22 2.49 9.57
C ILE A 289 22.90 1.72 9.71
N PHE A 290 22.44 1.08 8.62
CA PHE A 290 21.25 0.23 8.68
C PHE A 290 21.43 -0.95 9.63
N ARG A 291 22.65 -1.51 9.73
CA ARG A 291 22.95 -2.54 10.74
C ARG A 291 22.79 -2.00 12.16
N ILE A 292 23.42 -0.87 12.48
CA ILE A 292 23.33 -0.26 13.83
C ILE A 292 21.89 0.09 14.19
N THR A 293 21.12 0.64 13.25
CA THR A 293 19.72 1.02 13.49
C THR A 293 18.80 -0.21 13.65
N LYS A 294 19.05 -1.31 12.93
CA LYS A 294 18.34 -2.59 13.14
C LYS A 294 18.67 -3.22 14.48
N ASP A 295 19.95 -3.21 14.90
CA ASP A 295 20.34 -3.68 16.23
C ASP A 295 19.61 -2.87 17.33
N ASN A 296 19.57 -1.53 17.19
CA ASN A 296 18.81 -0.65 18.10
C ASN A 296 17.30 -0.94 18.09
N HIS A 297 16.72 -1.18 16.92
CA HIS A 297 15.31 -1.57 16.79
C HIS A 297 15.03 -2.88 17.55
N ASN A 298 15.89 -3.88 17.38
CA ASN A 298 15.80 -5.16 18.08
C ASN A 298 15.95 -5.00 19.61
N ILE A 299 16.84 -4.10 20.06
CA ILE A 299 17.00 -3.77 21.50
C ILE A 299 15.73 -3.10 22.06
N LEU A 300 15.15 -2.15 21.31
CA LEU A 300 13.93 -1.44 21.74
C LEU A 300 12.70 -2.36 21.82
N GLN A 301 12.63 -3.36 20.94
CA GLN A 301 11.60 -4.40 20.95
C GLN A 301 11.90 -5.53 21.94
N GLY A 302 13.10 -5.57 22.53
CA GLY A 302 13.55 -6.61 23.47
C GLY A 302 13.81 -7.97 22.80
N VAL A 303 14.10 -8.01 21.50
CA VAL A 303 14.42 -9.23 20.72
C VAL A 303 15.92 -9.36 20.42
N ALA A 304 16.74 -8.44 20.93
CA ALA A 304 18.18 -8.43 20.72
C ALA A 304 18.90 -9.60 21.41
N LYS A 305 20.09 -9.94 20.92
CA LYS A 305 20.94 -11.00 21.50
C LYS A 305 21.50 -10.55 22.85
N HIS A 306 21.74 -11.51 23.76
CA HIS A 306 22.32 -11.22 25.07
C HIS A 306 23.68 -10.51 24.93
N GLY A 307 23.78 -9.29 25.47
CA GLY A 307 25.02 -8.48 25.47
C GLY A 307 25.08 -7.36 24.42
N GLU A 308 24.10 -7.28 23.52
CA GLU A 308 24.04 -6.21 22.51
C GLU A 308 23.65 -4.87 23.17
N ARG A 309 24.56 -3.89 23.10
CA ARG A 309 24.38 -2.55 23.70
C ARG A 309 24.75 -1.45 22.72
N LEU A 310 24.20 -0.27 22.96
CA LEU A 310 24.51 0.95 22.22
C LEU A 310 25.74 1.62 22.85
N THR A 311 26.89 1.47 22.21
CA THR A 311 28.14 2.09 22.66
C THR A 311 28.19 3.58 22.30
N ALA A 312 29.00 4.36 23.03
CA ALA A 312 29.21 5.77 22.73
C ALA A 312 29.74 6.00 21.30
N GLU A 313 30.61 5.12 20.81
CA GLU A 313 31.13 5.15 19.43
C GLU A 313 30.01 5.01 18.39
N LYS A 314 29.07 4.08 18.61
CA LYS A 314 27.90 3.89 17.71
C LYS A 314 26.97 5.10 17.74
N ILE A 315 26.79 5.74 18.90
CA ILE A 315 26.03 6.99 19.03
C ILE A 315 26.68 8.11 18.22
N GLU A 316 28.00 8.29 18.37
CA GLU A 316 28.74 9.31 17.63
C GLU A 316 28.69 9.04 16.11
N GLU A 317 28.76 7.78 15.68
CA GLU A 317 28.62 7.43 14.26
C GLU A 317 27.23 7.80 13.73
N LEU A 318 26.15 7.50 14.48
CA LEU A 318 24.78 7.83 14.10
C LEU A 318 24.55 9.34 14.03
N ASP A 319 24.91 10.07 15.08
CA ASP A 319 24.73 11.52 15.15
C ASP A 319 25.61 12.25 14.12
N GLY A 320 26.85 11.76 13.93
CA GLY A 320 27.76 12.24 12.91
C GLY A 320 27.28 11.93 11.49
N TRP A 321 26.60 10.81 11.27
CA TRP A 321 25.95 10.49 10.00
C TRP A 321 24.81 11.47 9.73
N VAL A 322 23.84 11.63 10.64
CA VAL A 322 22.70 12.56 10.44
C VAL A 322 23.15 13.98 10.13
N LYS A 323 24.17 14.50 10.84
CA LYS A 323 24.74 15.83 10.59
C LYS A 323 25.40 15.94 9.21
N ARG A 324 26.12 14.90 8.77
CA ARG A 324 26.74 14.86 7.44
C ARG A 324 25.68 14.81 6.35
N GLU A 325 24.65 13.98 6.51
CA GLU A 325 23.52 13.87 5.57
C GLU A 325 22.79 15.20 5.44
N ALA A 326 22.45 15.85 6.56
CA ALA A 326 21.81 17.17 6.54
C ALA A 326 22.60 18.22 5.73
N LYS A 327 23.93 18.12 5.72
CA LYS A 327 24.81 18.98 4.91
C LYS A 327 24.94 18.49 3.47
N GLN A 328 25.19 17.21 3.24
CA GLN A 328 25.42 16.64 1.90
C GLN A 328 24.16 16.68 1.04
N CYS A 329 23.00 16.36 1.62
CA CYS A 329 21.70 16.51 0.98
C CYS A 329 21.22 17.97 0.91
N ARG A 330 22.03 18.93 1.40
CA ARG A 330 21.74 20.37 1.38
C ARG A 330 20.41 20.73 2.06
N TRP A 331 20.10 20.06 3.17
CA TRP A 331 18.87 20.32 3.92
C TRP A 331 18.93 21.63 4.71
N LEU A 332 20.14 22.07 5.07
CA LEU A 332 20.41 23.31 5.81
C LEU A 332 20.65 24.53 4.90
N ASP A 333 20.82 24.32 3.59
CA ASP A 333 21.06 25.40 2.63
C ASP A 333 19.80 26.24 2.40
N PHE A 334 19.95 27.44 1.80
CA PHE A 334 18.81 28.30 1.45
C PHE A 334 17.73 27.54 0.65
N GLY A 335 16.49 27.60 1.13
CA GLY A 335 15.33 26.88 0.61
C GLY A 335 15.28 25.40 0.98
N GLY A 336 16.25 24.86 1.71
CA GLY A 336 16.30 23.49 2.19
C GLY A 336 15.29 23.25 3.32
N PRO A 337 14.78 22.02 3.51
CA PRO A 337 13.69 21.75 4.46
C PRO A 337 14.03 22.08 5.92
N LEU A 338 15.31 21.97 6.32
CA LEU A 338 15.76 22.24 7.70
C LEU A 338 16.25 23.67 7.91
N ALA A 339 16.44 24.46 6.85
CA ALA A 339 16.76 25.88 6.95
C ALA A 339 15.69 26.64 7.75
N SER A 340 16.00 27.87 8.18
CA SER A 340 15.01 28.71 8.85
C SER A 340 13.83 29.01 7.91
N ARG A 341 12.65 29.29 8.48
CA ARG A 341 11.45 29.61 7.68
C ARG A 341 11.65 30.84 6.81
N GLU A 342 12.40 31.83 7.29
CA GLU A 342 12.80 33.04 6.54
C GLU A 342 13.68 32.71 5.31
N GLN A 343 14.50 31.66 5.41
CA GLN A 343 15.33 31.16 4.30
C GLN A 343 14.56 30.17 3.41
N GLY A 344 13.25 30.03 3.59
CA GLY A 344 12.40 29.17 2.77
C GLY A 344 12.29 27.72 3.23
N GLY A 345 12.73 27.41 4.46
CA GLY A 345 12.57 26.09 5.07
C GLY A 345 11.12 25.70 5.37
N ALA A 346 10.92 24.47 5.85
CA ALA A 346 9.58 23.95 6.14
C ALA A 346 8.97 24.60 7.39
N ASP A 347 7.65 24.81 7.36
CA ASP A 347 6.88 25.34 8.48
C ASP A 347 6.67 24.28 9.56
N VAL A 348 6.47 23.02 9.14
CA VAL A 348 6.28 21.88 10.05
C VAL A 348 7.21 20.74 9.62
N ILE A 349 7.96 20.21 10.58
CA ILE A 349 8.84 19.06 10.37
C ILE A 349 8.27 17.83 11.07
N ILE A 350 8.28 16.71 10.36
CA ILE A 350 7.87 15.41 10.88
C ILE A 350 9.04 14.45 10.71
N VAL A 351 9.52 13.89 11.82
CA VAL A 351 10.59 12.90 11.83
C VAL A 351 9.99 11.55 12.17
N ASP A 352 10.07 10.62 11.22
CA ASP A 352 9.70 9.24 11.42
C ASP A 352 10.86 8.48 12.06
N ASP A 353 10.53 7.84 13.18
CA ASP A 353 11.16 6.62 13.66
C ASP A 353 12.59 6.86 14.25
N PRO A 354 13.15 5.97 15.10
CA PRO A 354 14.32 6.29 15.94
C PRO A 354 15.67 6.19 15.21
N GLN A 355 15.70 6.11 13.89
CA GLN A 355 16.92 6.05 13.08
C GLN A 355 17.61 7.42 13.01
N MET A 356 16.84 8.52 13.00
CA MET A 356 17.38 9.89 12.88
C MET A 356 16.81 10.88 13.91
N PRO A 357 16.78 10.55 15.21
CA PRO A 357 16.15 11.41 16.23
C PRO A 357 16.85 12.77 16.35
N SER A 358 18.14 12.83 16.00
CA SER A 358 18.96 14.05 16.05
C SER A 358 18.53 15.14 15.06
N LEU A 359 17.69 14.81 14.06
CA LEU A 359 17.05 15.80 13.20
C LEU A 359 16.15 16.76 13.98
N VAL A 360 15.55 16.32 15.08
CA VAL A 360 14.70 17.18 15.94
C VAL A 360 15.54 18.31 16.55
N LYS A 361 16.72 18.00 17.10
CA LYS A 361 17.65 19.01 17.63
C LYS A 361 18.13 19.96 16.56
N ILE A 362 18.59 19.42 15.42
CA ILE A 362 19.04 20.24 14.29
C ILE A 362 17.92 21.19 13.84
N ALA A 363 16.68 20.70 13.76
CA ALA A 363 15.54 21.52 13.39
C ALA A 363 15.28 22.66 14.39
N LYS A 364 15.39 22.41 15.69
CA LYS A 364 15.21 23.41 16.75
C LYS A 364 16.37 24.38 16.87
N GLU A 365 17.60 23.95 16.57
CA GLU A 365 18.78 24.82 16.54
C GLU A 365 18.68 25.86 15.40
N GLN A 366 18.11 25.48 14.26
CA GLN A 366 17.91 26.40 13.12
C GLN A 366 16.71 27.33 13.29
N ASP A 367 15.61 26.86 13.90
CA ASP A 367 14.45 27.67 14.25
C ASP A 367 13.81 27.11 15.55
N PRO A 368 14.05 27.75 16.70
CA PRO A 368 13.53 27.27 17.99
C PRO A 368 12.00 27.24 18.05
N THR A 369 11.34 28.12 17.29
CA THR A 369 9.87 28.28 17.29
C THR A 369 9.17 27.31 16.34
N ARG A 370 9.91 26.67 15.43
CA ARG A 370 9.35 25.75 14.43
C ARG A 370 8.71 24.52 15.09
N PRO A 371 7.46 24.19 14.74
CA PRO A 371 6.85 22.94 15.16
C PRO A 371 7.59 21.70 14.63
N VAL A 372 7.88 20.75 15.52
CA VAL A 372 8.46 19.45 15.18
C VAL A 372 7.61 18.34 15.78
N ILE A 373 7.20 17.38 14.95
CA ILE A 373 6.46 16.18 15.34
C ILE A 373 7.39 14.99 15.22
N PHE A 374 7.44 14.15 16.25
CA PHE A 374 8.17 12.88 16.20
C PHE A 374 7.17 11.72 16.14
N ARG A 375 7.31 10.84 15.15
CA ARG A 375 6.43 9.69 14.94
C ARG A 375 7.19 8.39 15.18
N SER A 376 6.77 7.60 16.17
CA SER A 376 7.33 6.26 16.41
C SER A 376 6.39 5.20 15.83
N HIS A 377 6.92 4.32 14.96
CA HIS A 377 6.20 3.17 14.40
C HIS A 377 6.60 1.83 15.04
N ILE A 378 7.50 1.86 16.03
CA ILE A 378 8.03 0.67 16.68
C ILE A 378 7.37 0.42 18.04
N GLN A 379 7.29 -0.85 18.43
CA GLN A 379 6.99 -1.26 19.80
C GLN A 379 8.22 -1.00 20.69
N VAL A 380 8.19 0.08 21.48
CA VAL A 380 9.18 0.29 22.53
C VAL A 380 8.71 -0.45 23.78
N ARG A 381 9.52 -1.36 24.31
CA ARG A 381 9.25 -2.02 25.60
C ARG A 381 9.36 -1.00 26.73
N ALA A 382 8.25 -0.33 27.06
CA ALA A 382 8.23 0.69 28.11
C ALA A 382 8.68 0.15 29.46
N ASP A 383 8.32 -1.10 29.78
CA ASP A 383 8.72 -1.81 31.00
C ASP A 383 10.24 -1.99 31.11
N LEU A 384 10.94 -2.25 30.00
CA LEU A 384 12.40 -2.37 29.95
C LEU A 384 13.08 -0.99 29.82
N ALA A 385 12.49 -0.08 29.04
CA ALA A 385 12.99 1.27 28.85
C ALA A 385 12.95 2.12 30.13
N ASP A 386 11.99 1.85 31.02
CA ASP A 386 11.88 2.51 32.32
C ASP A 386 12.84 1.92 33.39
N GLN A 387 13.48 0.78 33.11
CA GLN A 387 14.45 0.14 34.03
C GLN A 387 15.88 0.60 33.72
N GLU A 388 16.44 1.44 34.60
CA GLU A 388 17.82 1.90 34.47
C GLU A 388 18.82 0.73 34.46
N GLY A 389 19.80 0.78 33.56
CA GLY A 389 20.84 -0.25 33.40
C GLY A 389 20.53 -1.35 32.37
N THR A 390 19.31 -1.38 31.82
CA THR A 390 18.98 -2.24 30.68
C THR A 390 19.52 -1.66 29.36
N PRO A 391 19.86 -2.51 28.37
CA PRO A 391 20.21 -2.03 27.02
C PRO A 391 19.10 -1.19 26.38
N THR A 392 17.84 -1.53 26.66
CA THR A 392 16.66 -0.80 26.17
C THR A 392 16.59 0.62 26.73
N ALA A 393 16.87 0.80 28.03
CA ALA A 393 16.92 2.13 28.64
C ALA A 393 18.05 3.00 28.08
N GLU A 394 19.22 2.42 27.79
CA GLU A 394 20.33 3.16 27.16
C GLU A 394 19.95 3.72 25.78
N VAL A 395 19.39 2.87 24.91
CA VAL A 395 18.93 3.30 23.58
C VAL A 395 17.80 4.32 23.70
N TRP A 396 16.82 4.07 24.56
CA TRP A 396 15.69 4.97 24.75
C TRP A 396 16.11 6.34 25.29
N ASN A 397 17.03 6.38 26.25
CA ASN A 397 17.55 7.63 26.79
C ASN A 397 18.26 8.45 25.72
N TRP A 398 19.02 7.83 24.82
CA TRP A 398 19.60 8.52 23.66
C TRP A 398 18.52 9.07 22.73
N VAL A 399 17.51 8.27 22.36
CA VAL A 399 16.38 8.74 21.51
C VAL A 399 15.66 9.91 22.18
N TRP A 400 15.21 9.74 23.43
CA TRP A 400 14.46 10.75 24.18
C TRP A 400 15.25 12.04 24.37
N ASN A 401 16.55 11.96 24.66
CA ASN A 401 17.41 13.13 24.77
C ASN A 401 17.50 13.95 23.48
N ASN A 402 17.26 13.32 22.33
CA ASN A 402 17.22 13.98 21.01
C ASN A 402 15.81 14.46 20.64
N VAL A 403 14.74 13.77 21.06
CA VAL A 403 13.37 14.09 20.64
C VAL A 403 12.53 14.86 21.66
N LYS A 404 12.98 15.03 22.91
CA LYS A 404 12.22 15.67 24.01
C LYS A 404 11.67 17.06 23.68
N ASP A 405 12.34 17.79 22.78
CA ASP A 405 11.97 19.14 22.36
C ASP A 405 10.89 19.17 21.26
N CYS A 406 10.40 17.99 20.82
CA CYS A 406 9.25 17.91 19.93
C CYS A 406 7.98 18.48 20.57
N ASN A 407 7.12 19.01 19.72
CA ASN A 407 5.81 19.56 20.07
C ASN A 407 4.80 18.45 20.35
N VAL A 408 4.78 17.42 19.50
CA VAL A 408 3.89 16.26 19.60
C VAL A 408 4.69 14.98 19.36
N PHE A 409 4.46 13.99 20.22
CA PHE A 409 4.98 12.63 20.09
C PHE A 409 3.83 11.71 19.64
N VAL A 410 3.91 11.18 18.43
CA VAL A 410 2.87 10.33 17.85
C VAL A 410 3.32 8.87 17.95
N SER A 411 2.50 8.00 18.54
CA SER A 411 2.78 6.56 18.69
C SER A 411 1.63 5.71 18.14
N HIS A 412 1.86 4.42 17.94
CA HIS A 412 0.77 3.49 17.73
C HIS A 412 -0.18 3.48 18.94
N PRO A 413 -1.48 3.19 18.73
CA PRO A 413 -2.53 3.21 19.76
C PRO A 413 -2.40 2.11 20.83
N VAL A 414 -1.23 1.98 21.46
CA VAL A 414 -0.95 1.03 22.54
C VAL A 414 -0.10 1.74 23.60
N ARG A 415 -0.68 2.01 24.78
CA ARG A 415 0.00 2.76 25.86
C ARG A 415 1.29 2.11 26.31
N ALA A 416 1.37 0.78 26.26
CA ALA A 416 2.54 -0.01 26.62
C ALA A 416 3.78 0.28 25.74
N PHE A 417 3.61 0.96 24.60
CA PHE A 417 4.71 1.32 23.71
C PHE A 417 5.33 2.68 24.03
N VAL A 418 4.82 3.39 25.04
CA VAL A 418 5.26 4.73 25.38
C VAL A 418 5.87 4.71 26.78
N PRO A 419 7.19 4.89 26.92
CA PRO A 419 7.86 4.92 28.23
C PRO A 419 7.35 6.04 29.14
N LYS A 420 7.52 5.91 30.47
CA LYS A 420 6.97 6.85 31.46
C LYS A 420 7.54 8.26 31.38
N ASN A 421 8.76 8.39 30.89
CA ASN A 421 9.43 9.68 30.74
C ASN A 421 8.78 10.60 29.68
N VAL A 422 7.94 10.04 28.80
CA VAL A 422 7.13 10.82 27.86
C VAL A 422 5.84 11.24 28.55
N THR A 423 5.68 12.54 28.76
CA THR A 423 4.49 13.10 29.41
C THR A 423 3.24 12.82 28.56
N PRO A 424 2.13 12.31 29.14
CA PRO A 424 0.88 12.04 28.43
C PRO A 424 0.38 13.22 27.59
N LYS A 425 0.55 14.45 28.09
CA LYS A 425 0.22 15.69 27.39
C LYS A 425 0.81 15.82 25.99
N LYS A 426 1.97 15.22 25.71
CA LYS A 426 2.62 15.26 24.39
C LYS A 426 2.24 14.09 23.48
N VAL A 427 1.67 13.02 24.04
CA VAL A 427 1.48 11.73 23.35
C VAL A 427 0.15 11.72 22.64
N GLY A 428 0.16 11.53 21.32
CA GLY A 428 -1.04 11.25 20.53
C GLY A 428 -0.98 9.88 19.86
N TYR A 429 -2.14 9.26 19.67
CA TYR A 429 -2.24 7.95 19.03
C TYR A 429 -2.68 8.04 17.57
N LEU A 430 -1.99 7.28 16.72
CA LEU A 430 -2.28 7.14 15.29
C LEU A 430 -1.92 5.71 14.82
N PRO A 431 -2.85 4.94 14.23
CA PRO A 431 -2.57 3.60 13.69
C PRO A 431 -1.59 3.64 12.50
N ALA A 432 -1.09 2.48 12.08
CA ALA A 432 -0.50 2.35 10.75
C ALA A 432 -1.62 2.26 9.70
N THR A 433 -1.32 2.60 8.45
CA THR A 433 -2.33 2.67 7.38
C THR A 433 -1.82 1.99 6.12
N THR A 434 -2.73 1.74 5.18
CA THR A 434 -2.42 1.26 3.84
C THR A 434 -3.23 2.02 2.80
N ASP A 435 -2.96 1.78 1.52
CA ASP A 435 -3.66 2.40 0.42
C ASP A 435 -4.52 1.37 -0.30
N TRP A 436 -5.84 1.55 -0.29
CA TRP A 436 -6.79 0.64 -0.95
C TRP A 436 -6.71 0.69 -2.48
N LYS A 437 -5.99 1.67 -3.04
CA LYS A 437 -5.87 1.86 -4.49
C LYS A 437 -4.46 1.58 -5.02
N ASP A 438 -3.51 1.22 -4.18
CA ASP A 438 -2.16 0.86 -4.62
C ASP A 438 -2.09 -0.57 -5.18
N GLY A 439 -0.89 -0.99 -5.59
CA GLY A 439 -0.69 -2.32 -6.18
C GLY A 439 -0.89 -3.46 -5.18
N LEU A 440 -0.83 -3.16 -3.88
CA LEU A 440 -0.88 -4.13 -2.80
C LEU A 440 -2.31 -4.50 -2.42
N ASN A 441 -3.27 -3.56 -2.55
CA ASN A 441 -4.63 -3.77 -2.04
C ASN A 441 -5.75 -3.52 -3.06
N LYS A 442 -5.46 -2.91 -4.22
CA LYS A 442 -6.52 -2.65 -5.20
C LYS A 442 -7.24 -3.94 -5.59
N HIS A 443 -8.53 -3.81 -5.89
CA HIS A 443 -9.29 -4.93 -6.43
C HIS A 443 -8.69 -5.39 -7.77
N MET A 444 -8.31 -6.66 -7.86
CA MET A 444 -7.76 -7.24 -9.09
C MET A 444 -8.82 -8.00 -9.86
N LYS A 445 -8.87 -7.77 -11.17
CA LYS A 445 -9.69 -8.58 -12.08
C LYS A 445 -9.08 -9.96 -12.24
N ASP A 446 -9.92 -10.94 -12.58
CA ASP A 446 -9.54 -12.35 -12.63
C ASP A 446 -8.31 -12.59 -13.50
N TRP A 447 -8.25 -11.99 -14.71
CA TRP A 447 -7.10 -12.16 -15.61
C TRP A 447 -5.78 -11.67 -14.98
N ASP A 448 -5.78 -10.51 -14.33
CA ASP A 448 -4.57 -9.94 -13.71
C ASP A 448 -4.15 -10.76 -12.48
N ASN A 449 -5.14 -11.19 -11.70
CA ASN A 449 -4.91 -12.09 -10.59
C ASN A 449 -4.27 -13.42 -11.06
N PHE A 450 -4.78 -14.01 -12.15
CA PHE A 450 -4.18 -15.21 -12.75
C PHE A 450 -2.77 -14.98 -13.27
N TYR A 451 -2.50 -13.84 -13.91
CA TYR A 451 -1.17 -13.47 -14.36
C TYR A 451 -0.16 -13.48 -13.20
N TYR A 452 -0.50 -12.86 -12.07
CA TYR A 452 0.40 -12.80 -10.91
C TYR A 452 0.52 -14.13 -10.17
N MET A 453 -0.55 -14.94 -10.12
CA MET A 453 -0.48 -16.31 -9.60
C MET A 453 0.41 -17.21 -10.47
N HIS A 454 0.37 -17.05 -11.80
CA HIS A 454 1.29 -17.73 -12.73
C HIS A 454 2.73 -17.26 -12.54
N LEU A 455 2.95 -15.95 -12.43
CA LEU A 455 4.27 -15.38 -12.19
C LEU A 455 4.87 -15.88 -10.87
N PHE A 456 4.06 -15.95 -9.81
CA PHE A 456 4.45 -16.55 -8.54
C PHE A 456 4.80 -18.03 -8.69
N GLY A 457 3.99 -18.81 -9.44
CA GLY A 457 4.29 -20.22 -9.73
C GLY A 457 5.60 -20.40 -10.49
N SER A 458 5.90 -19.53 -11.46
CA SER A 458 7.19 -19.51 -12.16
C SER A 458 8.34 -19.18 -11.21
N GLN A 459 8.16 -18.25 -10.28
CA GLN A 459 9.18 -17.94 -9.26
C GLN A 459 9.41 -19.13 -8.32
N CYS A 460 8.34 -19.82 -7.91
CA CYS A 460 8.43 -21.03 -7.10
C CYS A 460 9.24 -22.12 -7.82
N PHE A 461 8.91 -22.36 -9.10
CA PHE A 461 9.62 -23.34 -9.93
C PHE A 461 11.11 -23.01 -10.05
N GLN A 462 11.46 -21.75 -10.32
CA GLN A 462 12.86 -21.29 -10.39
C GLN A 462 13.61 -21.44 -9.06
N ALA A 463 12.91 -21.26 -7.94
CA ALA A 463 13.46 -21.46 -6.60
C ALA A 463 13.53 -22.94 -6.17
N GLY A 464 13.06 -23.89 -6.99
CA GLY A 464 12.93 -25.31 -6.62
C GLY A 464 11.87 -25.56 -5.53
N MET A 465 10.94 -24.62 -5.35
CA MET A 465 9.84 -24.69 -4.39
C MET A 465 8.59 -25.31 -5.04
N ARG A 466 7.73 -25.91 -4.22
CA ARG A 466 6.42 -26.39 -4.69
C ARG A 466 5.55 -25.21 -5.13
N VAL A 467 4.69 -25.46 -6.11
CA VAL A 467 3.76 -24.47 -6.66
C VAL A 467 2.38 -24.68 -6.02
N LEU A 468 1.68 -23.59 -5.75
CA LEU A 468 0.27 -23.66 -5.35
C LEU A 468 -0.55 -24.25 -6.50
N ALA A 469 -1.36 -25.26 -6.22
CA ALA A 469 -2.32 -25.85 -7.14
C ALA A 469 -3.56 -24.95 -7.24
N TYR A 470 -3.35 -23.66 -7.48
CA TYR A 470 -4.41 -22.67 -7.65
C TYR A 470 -4.96 -22.70 -9.08
N PRO A 471 -6.29 -22.58 -9.29
CA PRO A 471 -7.38 -22.41 -8.30
C PRO A 471 -8.00 -23.74 -7.84
N THR A 472 -7.37 -24.89 -8.13
CA THR A 472 -7.95 -26.21 -7.88
C THR A 472 -8.03 -26.58 -6.40
N ARG A 473 -7.02 -26.19 -5.62
CA ARG A 473 -6.90 -26.37 -4.17
C ARG A 473 -6.93 -25.01 -3.49
N GLU A 474 -7.62 -24.94 -2.36
CA GLU A 474 -7.59 -23.76 -1.50
C GLU A 474 -6.25 -23.66 -0.76
N TYR A 475 -5.94 -22.49 -0.21
CA TYR A 475 -4.73 -22.32 0.59
C TYR A 475 -4.92 -21.34 1.73
N ILE A 476 -4.09 -21.55 2.75
CA ILE A 476 -3.91 -20.70 3.92
C ILE A 476 -2.66 -19.87 3.66
N ILE A 477 -2.66 -18.59 4.03
CA ILE A 477 -1.52 -17.71 3.80
C ILE A 477 -1.06 -16.97 5.05
N GLN A 478 0.26 -16.82 5.22
CA GLN A 478 0.83 -15.76 6.04
C GLN A 478 1.77 -14.92 5.17
N ILE A 479 1.45 -13.63 5.02
CA ILE A 479 2.35 -12.66 4.37
C ILE A 479 3.11 -11.90 5.44
N ALA A 480 4.39 -12.22 5.61
CA ALA A 480 5.23 -11.57 6.62
C ALA A 480 6.69 -11.53 6.20
N ARG A 481 7.45 -10.60 6.79
CA ARG A 481 8.92 -10.68 6.71
C ARG A 481 9.41 -11.96 7.38
N PHE A 482 10.53 -12.50 6.91
CA PHE A 482 11.23 -13.60 7.58
C PHE A 482 11.97 -13.07 8.80
N ASP A 483 11.22 -12.70 9.84
CA ASP A 483 11.73 -12.14 11.09
C ASP A 483 11.26 -13.02 12.26
N PRO A 484 12.09 -13.23 13.31
CA PRO A 484 11.72 -14.07 14.46
C PRO A 484 10.40 -13.66 15.13
N ALA A 485 10.04 -12.38 15.10
CA ALA A 485 8.83 -11.87 15.72
C ALA A 485 7.54 -12.27 14.97
N LYS A 486 7.63 -12.81 13.75
CA LYS A 486 6.46 -13.13 12.90
C LYS A 486 5.88 -14.54 13.12
N GLY A 487 6.42 -15.30 14.08
CA GLY A 487 5.88 -16.60 14.50
C GLY A 487 5.72 -17.63 13.39
N ILE A 488 6.62 -17.62 12.40
CA ILE A 488 6.64 -18.60 11.30
C ILE A 488 6.64 -20.07 11.81
N PRO A 489 7.37 -20.42 12.90
CA PRO A 489 7.28 -21.77 13.47
C PRO A 489 5.86 -22.14 13.93
N ASP A 490 5.15 -21.20 14.56
CA ASP A 490 3.78 -21.43 15.03
C ASP A 490 2.81 -21.65 13.86
N VAL A 491 3.03 -21.00 12.72
CA VAL A 491 2.26 -21.24 11.48
C VAL A 491 2.44 -22.68 11.01
N ILE A 492 3.68 -23.17 10.95
CA ILE A 492 3.99 -24.54 10.52
C ILE A 492 3.40 -25.55 11.51
N ALA A 493 3.56 -25.31 12.80
CA ALA A 493 2.97 -26.15 13.85
C ALA A 493 1.43 -26.20 13.76
N SER A 494 0.79 -25.06 13.53
CA SER A 494 -0.68 -24.96 13.38
C SER A 494 -1.17 -25.74 12.18
N TYR A 495 -0.48 -25.64 11.04
CA TYR A 495 -0.84 -26.37 9.83
C TYR A 495 -0.61 -27.88 9.99
N ALA A 496 0.47 -28.29 10.65
CA ALA A 496 0.74 -29.69 10.96
C ALA A 496 -0.35 -30.29 11.85
N GLU A 497 -0.74 -29.60 12.92
CA GLU A 497 -1.83 -30.03 13.80
C GLU A 497 -3.16 -30.14 13.04
N PHE A 498 -3.48 -29.12 12.24
CA PHE A 498 -4.68 -29.12 11.40
C PHE A 498 -4.72 -30.31 10.42
N ARG A 499 -3.59 -30.63 9.80
CA ARG A 499 -3.44 -31.78 8.91
C ARG A 499 -3.65 -33.11 9.63
N ARG A 500 -3.03 -33.30 10.81
CA ARG A 500 -3.09 -34.54 11.59
C ARG A 500 -4.46 -34.80 12.19
N GLU A 501 -5.07 -33.77 12.77
CA GLU A 501 -6.30 -33.94 13.53
C GLU A 501 -7.55 -33.87 12.64
N TYR A 502 -7.56 -32.99 11.63
CA TYR A 502 -8.81 -32.61 10.94
C TYR A 502 -8.85 -33.00 9.46
N MET A 503 -7.71 -33.29 8.84
CA MET A 503 -7.63 -33.58 7.40
C MET A 503 -7.05 -34.96 7.06
N LYS A 504 -6.80 -35.82 8.05
CA LYS A 504 -6.20 -37.15 7.88
C LYS A 504 -6.95 -38.08 6.92
N ASP A 505 -8.28 -37.97 6.87
CA ASP A 505 -9.15 -38.86 6.09
C ASP A 505 -9.58 -38.24 4.75
N LYS A 506 -9.10 -37.03 4.42
CA LYS A 506 -9.47 -36.33 3.19
C LYS A 506 -8.53 -36.67 2.03
N PRO A 507 -9.02 -36.70 0.78
CA PRO A 507 -8.15 -36.81 -0.38
C PRO A 507 -7.28 -35.57 -0.50
N ILE A 508 -6.05 -35.72 -1.02
CA ILE A 508 -5.06 -34.63 -1.13
C ILE A 508 -5.61 -33.40 -1.88
N GLU A 509 -6.54 -33.61 -2.80
CA GLU A 509 -7.20 -32.58 -3.61
C GLU A 509 -8.12 -31.66 -2.79
N ASP A 510 -8.64 -32.15 -1.65
CA ASP A 510 -9.51 -31.39 -0.76
C ASP A 510 -8.75 -30.78 0.43
N ILE A 511 -7.45 -31.08 0.55
CA ILE A 511 -6.64 -30.54 1.63
C ILE A 511 -6.05 -29.20 1.17
N PRO A 512 -6.26 -28.10 1.91
CA PRO A 512 -5.69 -26.81 1.54
C PRO A 512 -4.16 -26.82 1.69
N GLN A 513 -3.48 -26.01 0.87
CA GLN A 513 -2.02 -25.79 0.97
C GLN A 513 -1.69 -24.66 1.96
N LEU A 514 -0.44 -24.58 2.40
CA LEU A 514 0.07 -23.47 3.19
C LEU A 514 1.05 -22.63 2.36
N CYS A 515 0.84 -21.32 2.31
CA CYS A 515 1.75 -20.37 1.69
C CYS A 515 2.34 -19.41 2.74
N ILE A 516 3.66 -19.39 2.88
CA ILE A 516 4.39 -18.40 3.67
C ILE A 516 5.18 -17.55 2.69
N ALA A 517 4.73 -16.32 2.49
CA ALA A 517 5.32 -15.40 1.53
C ALA A 517 5.80 -14.13 2.22
N GLY A 518 6.92 -13.57 1.76
CA GLY A 518 7.48 -12.36 2.35
C GLY A 518 8.34 -11.58 1.38
N HIS A 519 8.38 -10.27 1.55
CA HIS A 519 9.31 -9.43 0.80
C HIS A 519 10.74 -9.60 1.35
N GLY A 520 11.73 -9.70 0.47
CA GLY A 520 13.13 -9.57 0.85
C GLY A 520 13.48 -8.10 1.10
N ALA A 521 13.14 -7.55 2.27
CA ALA A 521 13.41 -6.15 2.57
C ALA A 521 14.93 -5.88 2.54
N VAL A 522 15.34 -4.81 1.86
CA VAL A 522 16.76 -4.44 1.64
C VAL A 522 17.47 -4.12 2.96
N ASP A 523 16.71 -3.73 3.98
CA ASP A 523 17.17 -3.30 5.29
C ASP A 523 17.25 -4.43 6.34
N ASP A 524 16.87 -5.67 6.00
CA ASP A 524 16.81 -6.78 6.95
C ASP A 524 17.84 -7.90 6.67
N PRO A 525 19.06 -7.81 7.25
CA PRO A 525 20.09 -8.83 7.07
C PRO A 525 19.73 -10.18 7.71
N ASP A 526 18.78 -10.23 8.67
CA ASP A 526 18.40 -11.45 9.36
C ASP A 526 17.40 -12.30 8.54
N ALA A 527 16.74 -11.69 7.55
CA ALA A 527 15.70 -12.35 6.74
C ALA A 527 16.20 -13.60 6.00
N THR A 528 17.45 -13.59 5.52
CA THR A 528 18.04 -14.74 4.83
C THR A 528 18.23 -15.94 5.76
N ARG A 529 18.61 -15.68 7.03
CA ARG A 529 18.82 -16.73 8.01
C ARG A 529 17.51 -17.39 8.40
N ILE A 530 16.49 -16.60 8.73
CA ILE A 530 15.17 -17.12 9.13
C ILE A 530 14.50 -17.88 7.98
N TYR A 531 14.68 -17.43 6.74
CA TYR A 531 14.22 -18.17 5.56
C TYR A 531 14.87 -19.57 5.49
N ALA A 532 16.19 -19.66 5.68
CA ALA A 532 16.89 -20.95 5.68
C ALA A 532 16.44 -21.86 6.85
N GLU A 533 16.32 -21.31 8.06
CA GLU A 533 15.81 -22.03 9.24
C GLU A 533 14.39 -22.56 9.01
N THR A 534 13.53 -21.80 8.33
CA THR A 534 12.16 -22.24 7.98
C THR A 534 12.19 -23.43 7.03
N LEU A 535 13.05 -23.42 6.02
CA LEU A 535 13.19 -24.53 5.08
C LEU A 535 13.76 -25.78 5.74
N GLU A 536 14.71 -25.62 6.67
CA GLU A 536 15.26 -26.72 7.47
C GLU A 536 14.22 -27.30 8.43
N LEU A 537 13.38 -26.47 9.05
CA LEU A 537 12.29 -26.93 9.90
C LEU A 537 11.36 -27.90 9.16
N LEU A 538 11.05 -27.61 7.89
CA LEU A 538 10.21 -28.46 7.05
C LEU A 538 10.85 -29.81 6.66
N THR A 539 12.16 -30.00 6.85
CA THR A 539 12.83 -31.28 6.59
C THR A 539 12.99 -32.16 7.83
N THR A 540 12.67 -31.64 9.01
CA THR A 540 12.70 -32.40 10.27
C THR A 540 11.67 -33.54 10.26
N ASP A 541 11.91 -34.58 11.06
CA ASP A 541 10.99 -35.72 11.19
C ASP A 541 9.57 -35.30 11.63
N GLU A 542 9.46 -34.17 12.33
CA GLU A 542 8.19 -33.62 12.78
C GLU A 542 7.35 -33.00 11.65
N TYR A 543 7.96 -32.44 10.58
CA TYR A 543 7.21 -31.70 9.56
C TYR A 543 7.39 -32.23 8.13
N LYS A 544 8.32 -33.15 7.90
CA LYS A 544 8.64 -33.70 6.56
C LYS A 544 7.45 -34.29 5.82
N GLU A 545 6.45 -34.80 6.54
CA GLU A 545 5.24 -35.39 5.96
C GLU A 545 4.33 -34.35 5.29
N PHE A 546 4.41 -33.07 5.69
CA PHE A 546 3.58 -31.98 5.15
C PHE A 546 4.31 -31.08 4.18
N LYS A 547 5.64 -31.24 4.05
CA LYS A 547 6.51 -30.40 3.21
C LYS A 547 5.97 -30.20 1.80
N GLU A 548 5.35 -31.23 1.23
CA GLU A 548 4.82 -31.19 -0.15
C GLU A 548 3.63 -30.25 -0.33
N ASP A 549 2.94 -29.88 0.75
CA ASP A 549 1.81 -28.95 0.74
C ASP A 549 2.17 -27.55 1.25
N VAL A 550 3.43 -27.30 1.61
CA VAL A 550 3.91 -26.02 2.13
C VAL A 550 4.78 -25.31 1.09
N VAL A 551 4.42 -24.07 0.78
CA VAL A 551 5.15 -23.17 -0.12
C VAL A 551 5.75 -22.05 0.70
N VAL A 552 7.09 -21.95 0.73
CA VAL A 552 7.81 -20.88 1.43
C VAL A 552 8.58 -20.06 0.41
N MET A 553 8.21 -18.79 0.24
CA MET A 553 8.76 -17.95 -0.82
C MET A 553 9.16 -16.56 -0.33
N ARG A 554 10.35 -16.14 -0.76
CA ARG A 554 10.75 -14.73 -0.76
C ARG A 554 10.34 -14.11 -2.09
N VAL A 555 9.27 -13.35 -2.06
CA VAL A 555 8.77 -12.65 -3.25
C VAL A 555 9.63 -11.40 -3.48
N GLY A 556 9.90 -11.10 -4.75
CA GLY A 556 10.59 -9.88 -5.16
C GLY A 556 9.76 -8.63 -4.88
N ALA A 557 10.21 -7.48 -5.39
CA ALA A 557 9.58 -6.19 -5.14
C ALA A 557 8.30 -5.92 -5.96
N SER A 558 7.39 -6.89 -6.01
CA SER A 558 6.09 -6.77 -6.66
C SER A 558 4.97 -6.86 -5.63
N ASP A 559 4.31 -5.72 -5.41
CA ASP A 559 3.16 -5.62 -4.52
C ASP A 559 1.97 -6.40 -5.06
N GLN A 560 1.79 -6.44 -6.39
CA GLN A 560 0.69 -7.16 -7.03
C GLN A 560 0.75 -8.68 -6.82
N ILE A 561 1.94 -9.28 -6.70
CA ILE A 561 2.05 -10.71 -6.34
C ILE A 561 1.51 -10.93 -4.93
N LEU A 562 1.88 -10.07 -3.98
CA LEU A 562 1.40 -10.18 -2.61
C LEU A 562 -0.11 -9.92 -2.52
N ASN A 563 -0.63 -8.96 -3.30
CA ASN A 563 -2.06 -8.73 -3.48
C ASN A 563 -2.75 -10.00 -3.99
N ALA A 564 -2.23 -10.63 -5.05
CA ALA A 564 -2.85 -11.82 -5.67
C ALA A 564 -2.94 -12.98 -4.68
N LEU A 565 -1.86 -13.17 -3.93
CA LEU A 565 -1.74 -14.18 -2.89
C LEU A 565 -2.66 -13.90 -1.69
N MET A 566 -2.81 -12.64 -1.24
CA MET A 566 -3.75 -12.32 -0.16
C MET A 566 -5.19 -12.45 -0.65
N HIS A 567 -5.51 -11.79 -1.77
CA HIS A 567 -6.85 -11.74 -2.37
C HIS A 567 -7.43 -13.13 -2.65
N SER A 568 -6.58 -14.07 -3.10
CA SER A 568 -7.02 -15.40 -3.49
C SER A 568 -6.93 -16.45 -2.37
N ALA A 569 -6.45 -16.08 -1.18
CA ALA A 569 -6.37 -16.99 -0.05
C ALA A 569 -7.74 -17.30 0.55
N HIS A 570 -7.88 -18.51 1.11
CA HIS A 570 -9.08 -18.88 1.85
C HIS A 570 -9.03 -18.29 3.27
N VAL A 571 -7.92 -18.47 3.99
CA VAL A 571 -7.70 -17.92 5.33
C VAL A 571 -6.32 -17.27 5.40
N ALA A 572 -6.25 -16.11 6.05
CA ALA A 572 -5.00 -15.47 6.40
C ALA A 572 -4.59 -15.81 7.85
N LEU A 573 -3.29 -15.91 8.10
CA LEU A 573 -2.69 -16.07 9.41
C LEU A 573 -1.78 -14.90 9.70
N GLN A 574 -1.77 -14.45 10.95
CA GLN A 574 -0.79 -13.49 11.46
C GLN A 574 -0.35 -13.90 12.86
N MET A 575 0.61 -14.83 12.94
CA MET A 575 1.09 -15.43 14.18
C MET A 575 2.21 -14.62 14.85
N SER A 576 2.21 -13.30 14.70
CA SER A 576 3.26 -12.46 15.29
C SER A 576 3.32 -12.65 16.81
N THR A 577 4.51 -12.85 17.37
CA THR A 577 4.73 -12.83 18.82
C THR A 577 4.89 -11.40 19.34
N ARG A 578 5.35 -10.48 18.49
CA ARG A 578 5.52 -9.05 18.80
C ARG A 578 5.21 -8.20 17.59
N GLU A 579 4.47 -7.11 17.79
CA GLU A 579 3.98 -6.29 16.69
C GLU A 579 3.61 -4.87 17.11
N GLY A 580 3.87 -3.88 16.25
CA GLY A 580 3.37 -2.51 16.45
C GLY A 580 1.88 -2.41 16.17
N PHE A 581 1.51 -2.48 14.90
CA PHE A 581 0.12 -2.50 14.43
C PHE A 581 -0.13 -3.69 13.50
N GLU A 582 0.78 -3.95 12.55
CA GLU A 582 0.66 -4.89 11.44
C GLU A 582 -0.50 -4.59 10.51
N VAL A 583 -0.15 -4.00 9.38
CA VAL A 583 -1.11 -3.56 8.37
C VAL A 583 -1.66 -4.75 7.59
N LYS A 584 -0.91 -5.86 7.48
CA LYS A 584 -1.35 -7.08 6.77
C LYS A 584 -2.68 -7.64 7.28
N VAL A 585 -3.01 -7.39 8.54
CA VAL A 585 -4.32 -7.72 9.12
C VAL A 585 -5.43 -6.91 8.44
N SER A 586 -5.31 -5.59 8.36
CA SER A 586 -6.26 -4.74 7.64
C SER A 586 -6.36 -5.10 6.15
N GLU A 587 -5.26 -5.49 5.52
CA GLU A 587 -5.25 -5.89 4.10
C GLU A 587 -6.01 -7.20 3.85
N ALA A 588 -5.85 -8.20 4.72
CA ALA A 588 -6.65 -9.42 4.66
C ALA A 588 -8.15 -9.13 4.81
N LEU A 589 -8.50 -8.30 5.80
CA LEU A 589 -9.88 -7.88 6.03
C LEU A 589 -10.44 -7.13 4.80
N HIS A 590 -9.64 -6.27 4.16
CA HIS A 590 -10.03 -5.53 2.95
C HIS A 590 -10.43 -6.42 1.78
N HIS A 591 -9.78 -7.58 1.65
CA HIS A 591 -10.15 -8.57 0.65
C HIS A 591 -11.27 -9.52 1.08
N GLY A 592 -11.89 -9.28 2.25
CA GLY A 592 -12.89 -10.17 2.83
C GLY A 592 -12.31 -11.54 3.20
N VAL A 593 -11.00 -11.62 3.48
CA VAL A 593 -10.33 -12.87 3.87
C VAL A 593 -10.36 -12.97 5.39
N PRO A 594 -11.08 -13.95 5.98
CA PRO A 594 -11.02 -14.23 7.40
C PRO A 594 -9.57 -14.43 7.87
N ILE A 595 -9.23 -13.79 8.98
CA ILE A 595 -7.87 -13.85 9.54
C ILE A 595 -7.87 -14.47 10.94
N ILE A 596 -6.95 -15.39 11.18
CA ILE A 596 -6.61 -15.86 12.54
C ILE A 596 -5.31 -15.17 12.94
N ALA A 597 -5.34 -14.41 14.02
CA ALA A 597 -4.22 -13.57 14.42
C ALA A 597 -3.97 -13.67 15.93
N THR A 598 -2.76 -13.36 16.37
CA THR A 598 -2.41 -13.38 17.80
C THR A 598 -2.88 -12.13 18.53
N ARG A 599 -2.97 -12.21 19.86
CA ARG A 599 -3.23 -11.06 20.75
C ARG A 599 -2.02 -10.16 20.98
N ALA A 600 -1.03 -10.21 20.09
CA ALA A 600 0.22 -9.46 20.20
C ALA A 600 0.06 -8.01 19.73
N GLY A 601 0.52 -7.07 20.57
CA GLY A 601 0.66 -5.68 20.18
C GLY A 601 -0.63 -5.01 19.71
N GLY A 602 -0.59 -4.34 18.55
CA GLY A 602 -1.74 -3.65 17.97
C GLY A 602 -2.67 -4.50 17.09
N ILE A 603 -2.39 -5.80 16.91
CA ILE A 603 -3.22 -6.70 16.09
C ILE A 603 -4.68 -6.75 16.57
N PRO A 604 -4.98 -6.87 17.88
CA PRO A 604 -6.37 -6.92 18.37
C PRO A 604 -7.21 -5.68 18.12
N LEU A 605 -6.59 -4.56 17.73
CA LEU A 605 -7.33 -3.35 17.37
C LEU A 605 -8.06 -3.49 16.04
N GLN A 606 -7.58 -4.38 15.17
CA GLN A 606 -8.09 -4.53 13.81
C GLN A 606 -9.10 -5.67 13.69
N VAL A 607 -8.97 -6.72 14.52
CA VAL A 607 -9.80 -7.92 14.45
C VAL A 607 -10.93 -7.85 15.47
N GLN A 608 -12.17 -7.96 15.00
CA GLN A 608 -13.34 -8.22 15.85
C GLN A 608 -13.50 -9.73 16.02
N ASP A 609 -13.07 -10.24 17.17
CA ASP A 609 -13.02 -11.67 17.49
C ASP A 609 -14.38 -12.36 17.29
N GLY A 610 -14.38 -13.46 16.52
CA GLY A 610 -15.56 -14.22 16.12
C GLY A 610 -16.44 -13.56 15.05
N LYS A 611 -16.12 -12.34 14.59
CA LYS A 611 -16.88 -11.62 13.56
C LYS A 611 -16.09 -11.37 12.29
N SER A 612 -14.91 -10.76 12.38
CA SER A 612 -14.04 -10.49 11.21
C SER A 612 -12.85 -11.45 11.12
N GLY A 613 -12.64 -12.25 12.17
CA GLY A 613 -11.51 -13.16 12.33
C GLY A 613 -11.49 -13.76 13.73
N PHE A 614 -10.43 -14.47 14.08
CA PHE A 614 -10.22 -15.06 15.41
C PHE A 614 -8.92 -14.54 16.06
N LEU A 615 -8.99 -14.27 17.36
CA LEU A 615 -7.83 -13.85 18.16
C LEU A 615 -7.37 -14.95 19.12
N VAL A 616 -6.13 -15.43 18.92
CA VAL A 616 -5.49 -16.49 19.72
C VAL A 616 -4.33 -15.96 20.56
N GLU A 617 -3.90 -16.71 21.57
CA GLU A 617 -2.67 -16.40 22.30
C GLU A 617 -1.42 -16.77 21.48
N PRO A 618 -0.32 -15.99 21.57
CA PRO A 618 0.95 -16.36 20.95
C PRO A 618 1.41 -17.78 21.37
N GLY A 619 1.80 -18.61 20.40
CA GLY A 619 2.21 -20.00 20.61
C GLY A 619 1.07 -21.02 20.74
N ASP A 620 -0.20 -20.61 20.78
CA ASP A 620 -1.35 -21.54 20.82
C ASP A 620 -1.71 -22.05 19.41
N TYR A 621 -0.80 -22.83 18.83
CA TYR A 621 -0.97 -23.41 17.49
C TYR A 621 -2.18 -24.36 17.40
N LYS A 622 -2.64 -24.91 18.53
CA LYS A 622 -3.81 -25.80 18.59
C LYS A 622 -5.11 -25.03 18.43
N ALA A 623 -5.24 -23.87 19.07
CA ALA A 623 -6.38 -22.98 18.84
C ALA A 623 -6.45 -22.54 17.36
N VAL A 624 -5.31 -22.22 16.76
CA VAL A 624 -5.23 -21.88 15.32
C VAL A 624 -5.71 -23.04 14.46
N ALA A 625 -5.23 -24.27 14.70
CA ALA A 625 -5.66 -25.46 13.97
C ALA A 625 -7.17 -25.72 14.09
N LYS A 626 -7.74 -25.49 15.28
CA LYS A 626 -9.19 -25.59 15.49
C LYS A 626 -9.96 -24.56 14.67
N HIS A 627 -9.55 -23.29 14.69
CA HIS A 627 -10.22 -22.23 13.94
C HIS A 627 -10.07 -22.42 12.42
N LEU A 628 -8.92 -22.94 11.95
CA LEU A 628 -8.77 -23.36 10.57
C LEU A 628 -9.82 -24.42 10.22
N ARG A 629 -10.00 -25.44 11.06
CA ARG A 629 -11.05 -26.45 10.88
C ARG A 629 -12.44 -25.81 10.84
N ASP A 630 -12.77 -24.90 11.74
CA ASP A 630 -14.07 -24.22 11.73
C ASP A 630 -14.31 -23.49 10.39
N LEU A 631 -13.31 -22.73 9.90
CA LEU A 631 -13.41 -22.00 8.63
C LEU A 631 -13.49 -22.89 7.39
N PHE A 632 -12.81 -24.03 7.37
CA PHE A 632 -12.86 -24.99 6.24
C PHE A 632 -14.03 -25.99 6.31
N THR A 633 -14.76 -26.06 7.43
CA THR A 633 -15.86 -27.04 7.61
C THR A 633 -17.24 -26.41 7.80
N ASP A 634 -17.31 -25.13 8.17
CA ASP A 634 -18.56 -24.36 8.27
C ASP A 634 -18.61 -23.24 7.21
N PRO A 635 -19.23 -23.49 6.05
CA PRO A 635 -19.36 -22.49 4.99
C PRO A 635 -20.18 -21.26 5.39
N GLN A 636 -21.11 -21.39 6.35
CA GLN A 636 -21.94 -20.27 6.78
C GLN A 636 -21.14 -19.33 7.66
N LEU A 637 -20.42 -19.88 8.65
CA LEU A 637 -19.46 -19.12 9.46
C LEU A 637 -18.46 -18.38 8.58
N TYR A 638 -17.89 -19.08 7.58
CA TYR A 638 -16.96 -18.47 6.63
C TYR A 638 -17.59 -17.30 5.88
N ALA A 639 -18.79 -17.49 5.31
CA ALA A 639 -19.46 -16.47 4.50
C ALA A 639 -19.81 -15.22 5.33
N ASP A 640 -20.32 -15.41 6.54
CA ASP A 640 -20.66 -14.32 7.46
C ASP A 640 -19.40 -13.55 7.88
N MET A 641 -18.33 -14.27 8.21
CA MET A 641 -17.06 -13.66 8.62
C MET A 641 -16.38 -12.90 7.48
N SER A 642 -16.38 -13.48 6.28
CA SER A 642 -15.82 -12.88 5.06
C SER A 642 -16.57 -11.59 4.69
N ALA A 643 -17.91 -11.63 4.69
CA ALA A 643 -18.72 -10.45 4.42
C ALA A 643 -18.54 -9.36 5.49
N PHE A 644 -18.45 -9.75 6.76
CA PHE A 644 -18.22 -8.80 7.85
C PHE A 644 -16.84 -8.14 7.74
N ALA A 645 -15.79 -8.92 7.45
CA ALA A 645 -14.43 -8.43 7.26
C ALA A 645 -14.33 -7.36 6.16
N GLU A 646 -14.95 -7.60 5.00
CA GLU A 646 -14.91 -6.69 3.84
C GLU A 646 -15.58 -5.33 4.12
N HIS A 647 -16.69 -5.32 4.86
CA HIS A 647 -17.53 -4.12 5.04
C HIS A 647 -17.25 -3.34 6.34
N ASN A 648 -16.51 -3.92 7.30
CA ASN A 648 -16.30 -3.33 8.63
C ASN A 648 -14.86 -2.91 8.87
N ILE A 649 -14.26 -2.23 7.90
CA ILE A 649 -12.92 -1.64 8.02
C ILE A 649 -13.05 -0.16 8.39
N SER A 650 -12.20 0.27 9.31
CA SER A 650 -12.17 1.65 9.77
C SER A 650 -11.51 2.57 8.73
N ASP A 651 -12.07 3.75 8.51
CA ASP A 651 -11.46 4.79 7.68
C ASP A 651 -10.07 5.21 8.22
N GLU A 652 -9.81 4.96 9.51
CA GLU A 652 -8.56 5.33 10.18
C GLU A 652 -7.32 4.59 9.66
N VAL A 653 -7.51 3.43 9.03
CA VAL A 653 -6.41 2.64 8.44
C VAL A 653 -6.21 2.93 6.95
N SER A 654 -7.01 3.84 6.37
CA SER A 654 -6.87 4.28 4.99
C SER A 654 -5.90 5.44 4.83
N THR A 655 -5.51 5.72 3.59
CA THR A 655 -4.63 6.85 3.25
C THR A 655 -5.30 8.20 3.56
N VAL A 656 -6.61 8.33 3.34
CA VAL A 656 -7.34 9.57 3.65
C VAL A 656 -7.46 9.76 5.17
N GLY A 657 -7.73 8.69 5.93
CA GLY A 657 -7.73 8.75 7.39
C GLY A 657 -6.36 9.14 7.97
N ASN A 658 -5.28 8.61 7.39
CA ASN A 658 -3.92 9.03 7.72
C ASN A 658 -3.69 10.52 7.40
N ALA A 659 -4.11 10.96 6.21
CA ALA A 659 -3.94 12.33 5.76
C ALA A 659 -4.68 13.33 6.66
N LEU A 660 -5.91 13.02 7.10
CA LEU A 660 -6.67 13.82 8.05
C LEU A 660 -5.84 14.19 9.28
N SER A 661 -5.22 13.19 9.90
CA SER A 661 -4.40 13.37 11.10
C SER A 661 -3.17 14.26 10.84
N TRP A 662 -2.45 14.03 9.74
CA TRP A 662 -1.26 14.84 9.42
C TRP A 662 -1.60 16.27 9.04
N LEU A 663 -2.68 16.48 8.27
CA LEU A 663 -3.14 17.80 7.88
C LEU A 663 -3.65 18.59 9.10
N TYR A 664 -4.39 17.95 10.02
CA TYR A 664 -4.80 18.56 11.27
C TYR A 664 -3.61 19.03 12.12
N LEU A 665 -2.64 18.14 12.33
CA LEU A 665 -1.44 18.46 13.13
C LEU A 665 -0.64 19.58 12.48
N ALA A 666 -0.42 19.51 11.17
CA ALA A 666 0.33 20.53 10.44
C ALA A 666 -0.38 21.89 10.44
N ASP A 667 -1.68 21.92 10.15
CA ASP A 667 -2.48 23.14 10.09
C ASP A 667 -2.53 23.85 11.44
N THR A 668 -2.86 23.10 12.49
CA THR A 668 -2.99 23.65 13.84
C THR A 668 -1.65 24.16 14.38
N LEU A 669 -0.56 23.41 14.19
CA LEU A 669 0.76 23.84 14.65
C LEU A 669 1.33 25.01 13.81
N ALA A 670 1.08 25.05 12.51
CA ALA A 670 1.53 26.13 11.64
C ALA A 670 0.86 27.47 11.99
N GLN A 671 -0.38 27.43 12.50
CA GLN A 671 -1.10 28.60 13.00
C GLN A 671 -0.63 29.08 14.38
N GLY A 672 0.35 28.38 14.99
CA GLY A 672 0.89 28.71 16.31
C GLY A 672 0.04 28.21 17.48
N GLU A 673 -1.00 27.42 17.22
CA GLU A 673 -1.77 26.78 18.28
C GLU A 673 -0.96 25.64 18.93
N LYS A 674 -1.12 25.49 20.24
CA LYS A 674 -0.50 24.39 20.98
C LYS A 674 -1.40 23.16 20.93
N ILE A 675 -0.82 22.01 20.58
CA ILE A 675 -1.50 20.72 20.63
C ILE A 675 -1.00 19.94 21.86
N GLU A 676 -1.92 19.60 22.75
CA GLU A 676 -1.66 18.68 23.88
C GLU A 676 -2.63 17.49 23.75
N PRO A 677 -2.25 16.39 23.06
CA PRO A 677 -3.20 15.31 22.80
C PRO A 677 -3.64 14.56 24.05
N ASP A 678 -2.83 14.56 25.12
CA ASP A 678 -3.14 13.89 26.39
C ASP A 678 -3.54 12.40 26.22
N SER A 679 -2.76 11.66 25.42
CA SER A 679 -3.03 10.26 25.06
C SER A 679 -4.36 10.03 24.33
N LYS A 680 -4.90 11.05 23.67
CA LYS A 680 -6.04 10.90 22.75
C LYS A 680 -5.58 10.47 21.36
N TRP A 681 -6.53 9.93 20.61
CA TRP A 681 -6.35 9.62 19.21
C TRP A 681 -6.39 10.89 18.37
N ILE A 682 -5.42 11.06 17.49
CA ILE A 682 -5.31 12.29 16.66
C ILE A 682 -6.51 12.42 15.72
N ASN A 683 -7.03 11.29 15.20
CA ASN A 683 -8.25 11.28 14.38
C ASN A 683 -9.46 11.86 15.12
N ASP A 684 -9.65 11.48 16.38
CA ASP A 684 -10.76 12.00 17.21
C ASP A 684 -10.62 13.51 17.37
N MET A 685 -9.42 13.99 17.70
CA MET A 685 -9.14 15.43 17.86
C MET A 685 -9.37 16.23 16.57
N ALA A 686 -8.95 15.69 15.42
CA ALA A 686 -9.14 16.32 14.11
C ALA A 686 -10.64 16.43 13.76
N ARG A 687 -11.40 15.37 14.02
CA ARG A 687 -12.84 15.31 13.75
C ARG A 687 -13.66 16.18 14.70
N GLU A 688 -13.30 16.20 15.97
CA GLU A 688 -13.93 17.08 16.96
C GLU A 688 -13.71 18.57 16.62
N LYS A 689 -12.48 18.96 16.26
CA LYS A 689 -12.18 20.37 15.91
C LYS A 689 -12.91 20.83 14.65
N THR A 690 -13.20 19.93 13.71
CA THR A 690 -13.99 20.25 12.49
C THR A 690 -15.50 20.21 12.69
N GLY A 691 -15.98 19.85 13.89
CA GLY A 691 -17.40 19.71 14.20
C GLY A 691 -18.04 18.45 13.61
N LEU A 692 -17.24 17.44 13.25
CA LEU A 692 -17.68 16.20 12.60
C LEU A 692 -17.25 14.97 13.42
N PRO A 693 -17.69 14.81 14.69
CA PRO A 693 -17.29 13.69 15.54
C PRO A 693 -17.77 12.33 14.98
N TYR A 694 -17.19 11.23 15.50
CA TYR A 694 -17.61 9.87 15.16
C TYR A 694 -19.09 9.62 15.49
N LEU A 695 -19.82 9.03 14.55
CA LEU A 695 -21.21 8.63 14.77
C LEU A 695 -21.28 7.31 15.56
N PRO A 696 -22.36 7.02 16.31
CA PRO A 696 -22.45 5.81 17.15
C PRO A 696 -22.26 4.48 16.41
N ASP A 697 -22.75 4.38 15.18
CA ASP A 697 -22.67 3.18 14.34
C ASP A 697 -21.50 3.21 13.35
N GLU A 698 -20.64 4.23 13.43
CA GLU A 698 -19.49 4.37 12.56
C GLU A 698 -18.37 3.41 12.97
N VAL A 699 -17.90 2.61 12.02
CA VAL A 699 -16.78 1.69 12.24
C VAL A 699 -15.53 2.49 12.61
N ARG A 700 -14.97 2.21 13.78
CA ARG A 700 -13.73 2.80 14.28
C ARG A 700 -12.91 1.79 15.06
N LEU A 701 -11.61 2.03 15.17
CA LEU A 701 -10.73 1.19 15.96
C LEU A 701 -11.08 1.31 17.46
N PRO A 702 -11.04 0.22 18.24
CA PRO A 702 -11.43 0.22 19.64
C PRO A 702 -10.52 1.17 20.45
N ARG A 703 -11.16 2.06 21.21
CA ARG A 703 -10.46 3.06 22.04
C ARG A 703 -10.04 2.52 23.40
N ASN A 704 -10.74 1.51 23.92
CA ASN A 704 -10.42 0.87 25.19
C ASN A 704 -9.54 -0.37 24.97
N VAL A 705 -8.23 -0.13 24.87
CA VAL A 705 -7.23 -1.18 24.64
C VAL A 705 -7.12 -2.16 25.82
N GLU A 706 -7.40 -1.71 27.05
CA GLU A 706 -7.35 -2.57 28.26
C GLU A 706 -8.39 -3.69 28.23
N SER A 707 -9.50 -3.48 27.52
CA SER A 707 -10.55 -4.48 27.33
C SER A 707 -10.16 -5.61 26.37
N LEU A 708 -9.10 -5.45 25.58
CA LEU A 708 -8.72 -6.37 24.51
C LEU A 708 -7.85 -7.55 24.97
N LYS A 709 -7.52 -7.64 26.27
CA LYS A 709 -6.68 -8.70 26.86
C LYS A 709 -5.44 -8.98 26.02
N LEU A 710 -4.61 -7.95 25.80
CA LEU A 710 -3.37 -8.10 25.04
C LEU A 710 -2.44 -9.09 25.76
N SER A 711 -1.77 -9.95 24.98
CA SER A 711 -0.75 -10.86 25.51
C SER A 711 0.44 -10.03 26.02
N GLN A 712 0.89 -10.28 27.24
CA GLN A 712 1.99 -9.55 27.90
C GLN A 712 3.37 -9.86 27.29
#